data_AF-A0A6A4E8L8-F1
#
_entry.id   AF-A0A6A4E8L8-F1
#
_cell.length_a   1.000
_cell.length_b   1.000
_cell.length_c   1.000
_cell.angle_alpha   90.00
_cell.angle_beta   90.00
_cell.angle_gamma   90.00
#
_symmetry.space_group_name_H-M   'P 1'
#
loop_
_entity.id
_entity.type
_entity.pdbx_description
1 polymer ?
#
loop_
_entity_poly.entity_id
_entity_poly.type
_entity_poly.pdbx_seq_one_letter_code
_entity_poly.pdbx_strand_id
1 'polypeptide(L)'
;MAPSSTRVFREIHALRYGLAVVGRDEVSGAVTCVVCLFCRHFGREERPGQKRKTPSTVKYFCAAFRTDLYQQHLQLQHSNRWERYKRSSDEDKRKFFPTVTTRPELDKKFVSSAEAAAAAKHSPVERLCWFLIPKTIVDLVQPPAASWGGRHWQPPSFRVCEVVEQSVGGRRGSFYRVALFRRLELDVAVDSLATGLSPRQASQYLAALGRRTTGASFILLTEEEMRDLARLAVSESLQVVAQLLADAWGFGLVLREVTAAPTVYGAGYLDVRVVVYARGKLRDVHVVALPLFERRTAVALVQVIETVLDAVFPLWRTRVLGITHGGYPGTGGGANSAASTGQAASTLTVEVISLLQASILNSTPPIRDRVLYNTWGACHQVSRALSAFYESLLGGGFLPVLRTVIAYVRQDPGLLQEMGQPPSVAADPGNNDGGNSSTYESVDLNEHAAWLVMGLDTQWITDKRVRLRKQLAGLSRSSTSATTVDDVWWVAFFVVHWVATRANDAFYELRLPRNSRTRQADIITEMIVELFATFNIQKGEQTENEEQRYFSPEGKFSILKSSVHDFLGDQGFFVMNVADGLDPEALDKVLGGISTGVLSLAESLTDLSATPSEEDEAATSEAIELPPVLPQDLARLSEREFSVLLKRHEGQLRVSLSEEKLDTLEREYQAFHRTATRDTELKRALAKCHKKSPFTKTWALTKGQFPLLQAYAGGLASAYAARDVDCKKSLLGLSLCEDVMEDDVLRLTAMNFGLEATLHARQFNALADLQHTDSAPPESTSS
;
A
#
# COMPACT_ATOMS: atom_id res chain seq x y z
N MET A 1 -45.53 50.88 -28.18
CA MET A 1 -44.91 49.57 -27.92
C MET A 1 -44.81 48.80 -29.22
N ALA A 2 -43.59 48.48 -29.65
CA ALA A 2 -43.29 47.49 -30.68
C ALA A 2 -42.42 46.40 -30.02
N PRO A 3 -42.60 45.11 -30.31
CA PRO A 3 -41.86 44.05 -29.63
C PRO A 3 -40.37 44.09 -30.01
N SER A 4 -39.47 44.14 -29.04
CA SER A 4 -38.04 44.03 -29.29
C SER A 4 -37.74 42.61 -29.78
N SER A 5 -37.44 42.45 -31.07
CA SER A 5 -37.15 41.14 -31.65
C SER A 5 -35.93 40.51 -30.94
N THR A 6 -36.13 39.45 -30.17
CA THR A 6 -35.04 38.67 -29.56
C THR A 6 -34.30 37.92 -30.67
N ARG A 7 -33.18 38.49 -31.16
CA ARG A 7 -32.44 37.90 -32.29
C ARG A 7 -31.66 36.66 -31.84
N VAL A 8 -32.04 35.50 -32.38
CA VAL A 8 -31.37 34.20 -32.21
C VAL A 8 -30.03 34.19 -32.95
N PHE A 9 -29.03 33.50 -32.39
CA PHE A 9 -27.73 33.33 -33.05
C PHE A 9 -27.87 32.49 -34.33
N ARG A 10 -27.29 32.95 -35.44
CA ARG A 10 -27.23 32.18 -36.70
C ARG A 10 -25.83 31.62 -36.87
N GLU A 11 -25.71 30.35 -37.27
CA GLU A 11 -24.40 29.68 -37.42
C GLU A 11 -23.48 30.39 -38.43
N ILE A 12 -24.05 31.04 -39.45
CA ILE A 12 -23.30 31.87 -40.40
C ILE A 12 -22.53 33.01 -39.71
N HIS A 13 -22.95 33.45 -38.51
CA HIS A 13 -22.23 34.46 -37.73
C HIS A 13 -20.87 33.96 -37.24
N ALA A 14 -20.72 32.66 -36.98
CA ALA A 14 -19.48 32.07 -36.49
C ALA A 14 -18.33 32.32 -37.48
N LEU A 15 -18.53 31.96 -38.75
CA LEU A 15 -17.54 32.18 -39.80
C LEU A 15 -17.49 33.64 -40.27
N ARG A 16 -18.63 34.34 -40.31
CA ARG A 16 -18.67 35.72 -40.81
C ARG A 16 -17.97 36.72 -39.90
N TYR A 17 -18.04 36.53 -38.58
CA TYR A 17 -17.51 37.46 -37.58
C TYR A 17 -16.37 36.87 -36.74
N GLY A 18 -15.91 35.65 -37.03
CA GLY A 18 -14.89 34.97 -36.24
C GLY A 18 -15.34 34.76 -34.79
N LEU A 19 -16.47 34.08 -34.61
CA LEU A 19 -17.07 33.76 -33.31
C LEU A 19 -17.12 32.25 -33.09
N ALA A 20 -17.05 31.80 -31.84
CA ALA A 20 -17.31 30.41 -31.46
C ALA A 20 -18.40 30.32 -30.38
N VAL A 21 -19.26 29.32 -30.50
CA VAL A 21 -20.29 29.02 -29.49
C VAL A 21 -19.61 28.45 -28.25
N VAL A 22 -19.91 29.03 -27.08
CA VAL A 22 -19.34 28.60 -25.79
C VAL A 22 -20.40 28.31 -24.73
N GLY A 23 -21.67 28.63 -25.00
CA GLY A 23 -22.79 28.29 -24.14
C GLY A 23 -24.06 27.99 -24.95
N ARG A 24 -24.81 26.99 -24.50
CA ARG A 24 -26.13 26.62 -25.00
C ARG A 24 -27.08 26.44 -23.83
N ASP A 25 -28.35 26.69 -24.07
CA ASP A 25 -29.43 26.38 -23.14
C ASP A 25 -29.58 24.86 -23.03
N GLU A 26 -29.62 24.33 -21.81
CA GLU A 26 -29.62 22.89 -21.54
C GLU A 26 -30.89 22.19 -22.03
N VAL A 27 -32.01 22.91 -22.11
CA VAL A 27 -33.32 22.35 -22.46
C VAL A 27 -33.62 22.57 -23.94
N SER A 28 -33.34 23.77 -24.46
CA SER A 28 -33.73 24.15 -25.82
C SER A 28 -32.60 23.99 -26.85
N GLY A 29 -31.36 23.74 -26.41
CA GLY A 29 -30.16 23.67 -27.26
C GLY A 29 -29.78 24.99 -27.95
N ALA A 30 -30.50 26.08 -27.64
CA ALA A 30 -30.28 27.38 -28.26
C ALA A 30 -28.98 27.99 -27.76
N VAL A 31 -28.23 28.64 -28.64
CA VAL A 31 -26.98 29.31 -28.25
C VAL A 31 -27.28 30.43 -27.26
N THR A 32 -26.64 30.41 -26.09
CA THR A 32 -26.80 31.42 -25.03
C THR A 32 -25.60 32.38 -24.97
N CYS A 33 -24.42 31.92 -25.40
CA CYS A 33 -23.21 32.73 -25.40
C CYS A 33 -22.23 32.35 -26.53
N VAL A 34 -21.61 33.37 -27.12
CA VAL A 34 -20.52 33.23 -28.11
C VAL A 34 -19.31 34.06 -27.74
N VAL A 35 -18.12 33.56 -28.06
CA VAL A 35 -16.83 34.21 -27.79
C VAL A 35 -16.21 34.77 -29.06
N CYS A 36 -15.55 35.93 -28.96
CA CYS A 36 -14.73 36.50 -30.04
C CYS A 36 -13.42 35.73 -30.21
N LEU A 37 -13.20 35.12 -31.38
CA LEU A 37 -11.98 34.35 -31.66
C LEU A 37 -10.73 35.23 -31.76
N PHE A 38 -10.86 36.50 -32.16
CA PHE A 38 -9.74 37.44 -32.19
C PHE A 38 -9.26 37.80 -30.78
N CYS A 39 -10.20 38.05 -29.87
CA CYS A 39 -9.91 38.23 -28.44
C CYS A 39 -9.24 36.99 -27.85
N ARG A 40 -9.78 35.80 -28.16
CA ARG A 40 -9.33 34.53 -27.60
C ARG A 40 -7.92 34.14 -28.07
N HIS A 41 -7.60 34.35 -29.34
CA HIS A 41 -6.34 33.88 -29.92
C HIS A 41 -5.26 34.94 -29.97
N PHE A 42 -5.63 36.22 -30.06
CA PHE A 42 -4.65 37.26 -30.36
C PHE A 42 -4.70 38.49 -29.45
N GLY A 43 -5.68 38.55 -28.53
CA GLY A 43 -5.90 39.70 -27.67
C GLY A 43 -6.26 40.99 -28.42
N ARG A 44 -6.32 42.11 -27.68
CA ARG A 44 -6.62 43.44 -28.21
C ARG A 44 -5.44 44.00 -29.03
N GLU A 45 -5.73 44.60 -30.17
CA GLU A 45 -4.73 45.30 -30.98
C GLU A 45 -4.38 46.69 -30.43
N GLU A 46 -3.12 47.08 -30.57
CA GLU A 46 -2.65 48.40 -30.18
C GLU A 46 -3.21 49.46 -31.13
N ARG A 47 -3.75 50.54 -30.55
CA ARG A 47 -4.18 51.70 -31.33
C ARG A 47 -2.95 52.55 -31.67
N PRO A 48 -2.78 52.99 -32.93
CA PRO A 48 -1.68 53.87 -33.29
C PRO A 48 -1.75 55.15 -32.44
N GLY A 49 -0.73 55.38 -31.60
CA GLY A 49 -0.58 56.57 -30.76
C GLY A 49 -0.67 56.40 -29.23
N GLN A 50 -0.87 55.20 -28.66
CA GLN A 50 -0.83 55.01 -27.20
C GLN A 50 0.43 54.28 -26.71
N LYS A 51 1.07 54.83 -25.67
CA LYS A 51 2.36 54.37 -25.10
C LYS A 51 2.28 53.15 -24.14
N ARG A 52 1.10 52.55 -23.92
CA ARG A 52 0.94 51.33 -23.08
C ARG A 52 -0.17 50.41 -23.59
N LYS A 53 0.12 49.10 -23.60
CA LYS A 53 -0.85 48.02 -23.88
C LYS A 53 -1.73 47.79 -22.66
N THR A 54 -3.03 48.09 -22.76
CA THR A 54 -4.02 47.77 -21.71
C THR A 54 -4.35 46.26 -21.73
N PRO A 55 -4.73 45.64 -20.60
CA PRO A 55 -4.97 44.20 -20.53
C PRO A 55 -6.09 43.76 -21.47
N SER A 56 -5.89 42.64 -22.18
CA SER A 56 -6.89 42.07 -23.09
C SER A 56 -7.84 41.15 -22.33
N THR A 57 -9.05 41.61 -22.05
CA THR A 57 -10.14 40.74 -21.58
C THR A 57 -10.84 40.09 -22.77
N VAL A 58 -11.02 38.77 -22.73
CA VAL A 58 -11.73 38.04 -23.78
C VAL A 58 -13.19 38.46 -23.83
N LYS A 59 -13.68 38.89 -25.01
CA LYS A 59 -15.06 39.37 -25.16
C LYS A 59 -16.02 38.21 -25.44
N TYR A 60 -17.07 38.16 -24.61
CA TYR A 60 -18.24 37.32 -24.78
C TYR A 60 -19.46 38.15 -25.19
N PHE A 61 -20.34 37.54 -25.98
CA PHE A 61 -21.64 38.08 -26.36
C PHE A 61 -22.72 37.09 -25.95
N CYS A 62 -23.58 37.53 -25.03
CA CYS A 62 -24.79 36.79 -24.65
C CYS A 62 -26.00 37.34 -25.42
N ALA A 63 -27.10 36.59 -25.44
CA ALA A 63 -28.34 37.00 -26.11
C ALA A 63 -28.82 38.40 -25.65
N ALA A 64 -29.33 39.28 -26.53
CA ALA A 64 -29.65 39.09 -27.95
C ALA A 64 -28.46 39.34 -28.90
N PHE A 65 -28.22 38.41 -29.83
CA PHE A 65 -27.04 38.29 -30.71
C PHE A 65 -27.01 39.34 -31.84
N ARG A 66 -26.82 40.59 -31.45
CA ARG A 66 -26.80 41.77 -32.32
C ARG A 66 -25.50 41.88 -33.11
N THR A 67 -25.60 41.79 -34.44
CA THR A 67 -24.45 41.83 -35.37
C THR A 67 -23.71 43.17 -35.37
N ASP A 68 -24.39 44.26 -35.05
CA ASP A 68 -23.79 45.59 -34.89
C ASP A 68 -22.80 45.64 -33.71
N LEU A 69 -23.08 44.93 -32.62
CA LEU A 69 -22.17 44.83 -31.47
C LEU A 69 -20.91 44.02 -31.81
N TYR A 70 -21.03 43.00 -32.65
CA TYR A 70 -19.87 42.25 -33.15
C TYR A 70 -18.98 43.15 -33.98
N GLN A 71 -19.56 43.85 -34.96
CA GLN A 71 -18.82 44.74 -35.85
C GLN A 71 -18.14 45.87 -35.10
N GLN A 72 -18.85 46.53 -34.18
CA GLN A 72 -18.30 47.59 -33.36
C GLN A 72 -17.12 47.10 -32.52
N HIS A 73 -17.24 45.93 -31.88
CA HIS A 73 -16.15 45.34 -31.11
C HIS A 73 -14.93 45.01 -31.98
N LEU A 74 -15.14 44.33 -33.11
CA LEU A 74 -14.07 43.93 -34.04
C LEU A 74 -13.34 45.14 -34.62
N GLN A 75 -14.07 46.19 -35.00
CA GLN A 75 -13.48 47.44 -35.50
C GLN A 75 -12.71 48.21 -34.43
N LEU A 76 -13.16 48.21 -33.18
CA LEU A 76 -12.55 48.99 -32.11
C LEU A 76 -11.36 48.30 -31.42
N GLN A 77 -11.34 46.96 -31.42
CA GLN A 77 -10.40 46.14 -30.66
C GLN A 77 -9.46 45.30 -31.54
N HIS A 78 -9.82 45.06 -32.80
CA HIS A 78 -9.09 44.18 -33.72
C HIS A 78 -9.05 44.74 -35.15
N SER A 79 -8.89 46.07 -35.32
CA SER A 79 -9.04 46.76 -36.60
C SER A 79 -8.23 46.15 -37.76
N ASN A 80 -6.96 45.84 -37.55
CA ASN A 80 -6.05 45.34 -38.59
C ASN A 80 -6.36 43.89 -38.96
N ARG A 81 -6.46 42.99 -37.98
CA ARG A 81 -6.75 41.57 -38.22
C ARG A 81 -8.18 41.35 -38.69
N TRP A 82 -9.15 42.14 -38.22
CA TRP A 82 -10.52 42.10 -38.71
C TRP A 82 -10.59 42.50 -40.19
N GLU A 83 -9.87 43.55 -40.59
CA GLU A 83 -9.84 43.97 -41.99
C GLU A 83 -9.20 42.91 -42.90
N ARG A 84 -8.13 42.25 -42.42
CA ARG A 84 -7.52 41.09 -43.10
C ARG A 84 -8.51 39.92 -43.21
N TYR A 85 -9.16 39.54 -42.11
CA TYR A 85 -10.13 38.44 -42.07
C TYR A 85 -11.35 38.68 -42.95
N LYS A 86 -11.85 39.93 -42.98
CA LYS A 86 -13.01 40.32 -43.79
C LYS A 86 -12.73 40.17 -45.29
N ARG A 87 -11.48 40.36 -45.72
CA ARG A 87 -11.04 40.22 -47.13
C ARG A 87 -10.67 38.78 -47.50
N SER A 88 -10.52 37.87 -46.54
CA SER A 88 -10.17 36.48 -46.78
C SER A 88 -11.32 35.67 -47.40
N SER A 89 -10.96 34.64 -48.19
CA SER A 89 -11.92 33.65 -48.69
C SER A 89 -12.50 32.84 -47.52
N ASP A 90 -13.64 32.16 -47.73
CA ASP A 90 -14.23 31.34 -46.67
C ASP A 90 -13.36 30.12 -46.32
N GLU A 91 -12.53 29.64 -47.24
CA GLU A 91 -11.53 28.59 -46.95
C GLU A 91 -10.38 29.12 -46.09
N ASP A 92 -9.90 30.33 -46.39
CA ASP A 92 -8.87 30.99 -45.58
C ASP A 92 -9.41 31.37 -44.19
N LYS A 93 -10.67 31.79 -44.07
CA LYS A 93 -11.32 32.09 -42.78
C LYS A 93 -11.39 30.87 -41.87
N ARG A 94 -11.57 29.66 -42.43
CA ARG A 94 -11.57 28.40 -41.67
C ARG A 94 -10.17 28.05 -41.14
N LYS A 95 -9.12 28.47 -41.84
CA LYS A 95 -7.71 28.25 -41.46
C LYS A 95 -7.06 29.46 -40.76
N PHE A 96 -7.80 30.56 -40.57
CA PHE A 96 -7.28 31.84 -40.08
C PHE A 96 -6.90 31.80 -38.59
N PHE A 97 -7.59 30.99 -37.80
CA PHE A 97 -7.27 30.77 -36.39
C PHE A 97 -6.55 29.44 -36.24
N PRO A 98 -5.49 29.34 -35.41
CA PRO A 98 -4.77 28.08 -35.22
C PRO A 98 -5.73 26.96 -34.76
N THR A 99 -5.85 25.89 -35.56
CA THR A 99 -6.61 24.68 -35.20
C THR A 99 -5.76 23.85 -34.27
N VAL A 100 -5.64 24.27 -33.02
CA VAL A 100 -4.77 23.56 -32.11
C VAL A 100 -5.54 23.18 -30.84
N THR A 101 -5.70 21.86 -30.71
CA THR A 101 -5.82 21.09 -29.47
C THR A 101 -4.55 21.25 -28.60
N THR A 102 -3.95 22.44 -28.58
CA THR A 102 -2.93 22.83 -27.62
C THR A 102 -3.66 23.52 -26.50
N ARG A 103 -3.26 23.15 -25.29
CA ARG A 103 -3.46 23.89 -24.06
C ARG A 103 -3.60 25.40 -24.39
N PRO A 104 -4.72 26.06 -24.05
CA PRO A 104 -4.74 27.52 -24.15
C PRO A 104 -3.52 28.01 -23.38
N GLU A 105 -2.66 28.82 -24.01
CA GLU A 105 -1.56 29.47 -23.30
C GLU A 105 -2.20 30.16 -22.09
N LEU A 106 -1.95 29.60 -20.90
CA LEU A 106 -2.36 30.22 -19.66
C LEU A 106 -1.71 31.60 -19.68
N ASP A 107 -2.49 32.67 -19.59
CA ASP A 107 -1.96 34.03 -19.43
C ASP A 107 -0.94 33.96 -18.29
N LYS A 108 0.36 33.92 -18.65
CA LYS A 108 1.49 33.84 -17.72
C LYS A 108 1.62 35.18 -17.01
N LYS A 109 0.66 35.51 -16.16
CA LYS A 109 0.84 36.53 -15.14
C LYS A 109 1.65 35.89 -14.03
N PHE A 110 2.97 36.04 -14.11
CA PHE A 110 3.84 35.91 -12.96
C PHE A 110 3.40 36.97 -11.94
N VAL A 111 2.54 36.57 -11.01
CA VAL A 111 2.26 37.34 -9.79
C VAL A 111 3.44 37.08 -8.86
N SER A 112 3.91 38.09 -8.12
CA SER A 112 4.99 37.87 -7.16
C SER A 112 4.58 36.79 -6.15
N SER A 113 5.53 35.91 -5.78
CA SER A 113 5.31 34.80 -4.84
C SER A 113 4.65 35.25 -3.52
N ALA A 114 4.94 36.46 -3.06
CA ALA A 114 4.37 37.04 -1.86
C ALA A 114 2.89 37.43 -2.01
N GLU A 115 2.51 38.06 -3.13
CA GLU A 115 1.13 38.49 -3.40
C GLU A 115 0.21 37.29 -3.70
N ALA A 116 0.72 36.27 -4.39
CA ALA A 116 -0.04 35.07 -4.73
C ALA A 116 -0.25 34.16 -3.50
N ALA A 117 0.74 34.05 -2.61
CA ALA A 117 0.60 33.36 -1.32
C ALA A 117 -0.34 34.09 -0.35
N ALA A 118 -0.44 35.42 -0.43
CA ALA A 118 -1.41 36.20 0.33
C ALA A 118 -2.85 36.01 -0.20
N ALA A 119 -3.05 35.93 -1.52
CA ALA A 119 -4.35 35.66 -2.13
C ALA A 119 -4.91 34.27 -1.76
N ALA A 120 -4.04 33.24 -1.72
CA ALA A 120 -4.42 31.88 -1.37
C ALA A 120 -4.92 31.70 0.08
N LYS A 121 -4.58 32.64 1.00
CA LYS A 121 -5.11 32.63 2.36
C LYS A 121 -6.62 32.88 2.44
N HIS A 122 -7.20 33.49 1.39
CA HIS A 122 -8.60 33.93 1.38
C HIS A 122 -9.50 33.14 0.42
N SER A 123 -8.96 32.18 -0.33
CA SER A 123 -9.71 31.30 -1.25
C SER A 123 -9.43 29.81 -0.94
N PRO A 124 -10.45 29.04 -0.50
CA PRO A 124 -10.30 27.62 -0.20
C PRO A 124 -9.79 26.79 -1.39
N VAL A 125 -10.24 27.14 -2.61
CA VAL A 125 -9.86 26.45 -3.85
C VAL A 125 -8.42 26.77 -4.23
N GLU A 126 -7.97 28.01 -4.03
CA GLU A 126 -6.57 28.36 -4.31
C GLU A 126 -5.63 27.66 -3.32
N ARG A 127 -6.00 27.52 -2.04
CA ARG A 127 -5.19 26.84 -1.03
C ARG A 127 -4.77 25.42 -1.44
N LEU A 128 -5.62 24.68 -2.16
CA LEU A 128 -5.33 23.32 -2.64
C LEU A 128 -4.26 23.26 -3.74
N CYS A 129 -3.96 24.39 -4.37
CA CYS A 129 -2.93 24.49 -5.41
C CYS A 129 -1.54 24.86 -4.84
N TRP A 130 -1.41 25.13 -3.54
CA TRP A 130 -0.17 25.58 -2.91
C TRP A 130 0.45 24.51 -2.02
N PHE A 131 1.76 24.37 -2.13
CA PHE A 131 2.56 23.41 -1.38
C PHE A 131 3.80 24.10 -0.80
N LEU A 132 4.16 23.70 0.42
CA LEU A 132 5.38 24.15 1.10
C LEU A 132 6.11 22.92 1.61
N ILE A 133 7.20 22.57 0.93
CA ILE A 133 7.87 21.29 1.09
C ILE A 133 9.35 21.54 1.47
N PRO A 134 9.88 20.89 2.52
CA PRO A 134 11.30 20.96 2.85
C PRO A 134 12.19 20.64 1.65
N LYS A 135 13.24 21.44 1.47
CA LYS A 135 14.23 21.21 0.41
C LYS A 135 14.86 19.82 0.52
N THR A 136 15.08 19.32 1.73
CA THR A 136 15.64 17.97 1.97
C THR A 136 14.81 16.86 1.34
N ILE A 137 13.48 16.97 1.39
CA ILE A 137 12.54 15.99 0.80
C ILE A 137 12.53 16.11 -0.72
N VAL A 138 12.39 17.34 -1.22
CA VAL A 138 12.34 17.61 -2.67
C VAL A 138 13.63 17.17 -3.36
N ASP A 139 14.77 17.35 -2.70
CA ASP A 139 16.07 16.94 -3.19
C ASP A 139 16.22 15.40 -3.32
N LEU A 140 15.38 14.57 -2.67
CA LEU A 140 15.40 13.10 -2.82
C LEU A 140 14.87 12.66 -4.19
N VAL A 141 13.83 13.34 -4.68
CA VAL A 141 13.08 12.96 -5.89
C VAL A 141 13.55 13.70 -7.14
N GLN A 142 14.63 14.48 -7.01
CA GLN A 142 15.24 15.22 -8.11
C GLN A 142 16.48 14.53 -8.67
N PRO A 143 16.69 14.60 -10.00
CA PRO A 143 17.97 14.26 -10.59
C PRO A 143 19.11 15.12 -10.02
N PRO A 144 20.36 14.63 -10.01
CA PRO A 144 21.53 15.42 -9.63
C PRO A 144 21.58 16.77 -10.36
N ALA A 145 21.99 17.83 -9.68
CA ALA A 145 22.04 19.19 -10.23
C ALA A 145 22.88 19.32 -11.51
N ALA A 146 23.83 18.39 -11.75
CA ALA A 146 24.60 18.29 -12.98
C ALA A 146 23.72 18.02 -14.22
N SER A 147 22.66 17.22 -14.06
CA SER A 147 21.69 16.90 -15.13
C SER A 147 20.84 18.11 -15.56
N TRP A 148 20.74 19.13 -14.71
CA TRP A 148 19.99 20.38 -14.94
C TRP A 148 20.89 21.59 -15.22
N GLY A 149 22.20 21.39 -15.41
CA GLY A 149 23.16 22.47 -15.62
C GLY A 149 23.26 23.44 -14.43
N GLY A 150 23.06 22.94 -13.20
CA GLY A 150 23.15 23.74 -11.97
C GLY A 150 21.89 24.54 -11.60
N ARG A 151 20.78 24.38 -12.33
CA ARG A 151 19.50 25.05 -12.01
C ARG A 151 18.69 24.28 -10.96
N HIS A 152 18.00 25.03 -10.08
CA HIS A 152 17.00 24.47 -9.16
C HIS A 152 15.77 23.99 -9.94
N TRP A 153 15.00 23.06 -9.38
CA TRP A 153 13.76 22.58 -9.98
C TRP A 153 12.75 23.71 -10.13
N GLN A 154 12.44 24.03 -11.39
CA GLN A 154 11.51 25.08 -11.77
C GLN A 154 10.72 24.65 -13.01
N PRO A 155 9.74 23.74 -12.87
CA PRO A 155 8.92 23.30 -13.98
C PRO A 155 8.19 24.49 -14.64
N PRO A 156 8.23 24.64 -15.97
CA PRO A 156 7.56 25.74 -16.66
C PRO A 156 6.03 25.62 -16.61
N SER A 157 5.52 24.44 -16.28
CA SER A 157 4.11 24.13 -16.10
C SER A 157 3.55 24.57 -14.74
N PHE A 158 4.41 24.94 -13.79
CA PHE A 158 4.00 25.41 -12.47
C PHE A 158 3.88 26.94 -12.45
N ARG A 159 2.93 27.46 -11.69
CA ARG A 159 2.72 28.91 -11.51
C ARG A 159 3.85 29.53 -10.68
N VAL A 160 4.29 28.81 -9.65
CA VAL A 160 5.42 29.17 -8.78
C VAL A 160 6.17 27.88 -8.45
N CYS A 161 7.50 27.91 -8.49
CA CYS A 161 8.36 26.86 -7.96
C CYS A 161 9.70 27.51 -7.62
N GLU A 162 9.92 27.83 -6.34
CA GLU A 162 11.13 28.52 -5.90
C GLU A 162 11.54 28.06 -4.51
N VAL A 163 12.84 28.16 -4.22
CA VAL A 163 13.39 27.89 -2.89
C VAL A 163 13.28 29.17 -2.07
N VAL A 164 12.65 29.07 -0.91
CA VAL A 164 12.50 30.14 0.07
C VAL A 164 13.14 29.73 1.40
N GLU A 165 13.77 30.67 2.08
CA GLU A 165 14.14 30.49 3.48
C GLU A 165 12.97 30.90 4.36
N GLN A 166 12.51 29.99 5.21
CA GLN A 166 11.41 30.25 6.13
C GLN A 166 11.75 29.71 7.51
N SER A 167 11.32 30.43 8.54
CA SER A 167 11.31 29.93 9.92
C SER A 167 9.96 29.25 10.17
N VAL A 168 9.98 27.93 10.32
CA VAL A 168 8.80 27.14 10.69
C VAL A 168 9.09 26.54 12.07
N GLY A 169 8.24 26.84 13.06
CA GLY A 169 8.46 26.37 14.44
C GLY A 169 9.73 26.90 15.11
N GLY A 170 10.23 28.08 14.70
CA GLY A 170 11.42 28.72 15.28
C GLY A 170 12.76 28.25 14.70
N ARG A 171 12.77 27.28 13.76
CA ARG A 171 13.98 26.86 13.03
C ARG A 171 13.96 27.39 11.60
N ARG A 172 15.03 28.07 11.20
CA ARG A 172 15.24 28.45 9.79
C ARG A 172 15.56 27.20 8.97
N GLY A 173 14.82 27.02 7.88
CA GLY A 173 15.07 25.97 6.90
C GLY A 173 14.81 26.47 5.49
N SER A 174 15.37 25.76 4.51
CA SER A 174 15.06 25.97 3.10
C SER A 174 13.86 25.11 2.69
N PHE A 175 12.89 25.72 2.02
CA PHE A 175 11.67 25.08 1.56
C PHE A 175 11.45 25.41 0.09
N TYR A 176 10.88 24.48 -0.67
CA TYR A 176 10.26 24.80 -1.94
C TYR A 176 8.84 25.30 -1.72
N ARG A 177 8.53 26.44 -2.30
CA ARG A 177 7.18 26.95 -2.43
C ARG A 177 6.69 26.67 -3.85
N VAL A 178 5.67 25.83 -3.96
CA VAL A 178 5.11 25.40 -5.25
C VAL A 178 3.66 25.86 -5.35
N ALA A 179 3.28 26.39 -6.51
CA ALA A 179 1.90 26.71 -6.85
C ALA A 179 1.55 26.15 -8.22
N LEU A 180 0.42 25.44 -8.31
CA LEU A 180 -0.13 24.94 -9.56
C LEU A 180 -1.12 25.93 -10.19
N PHE A 181 -1.28 25.86 -11.51
CA PHE A 181 -2.35 26.61 -12.19
C PHE A 181 -3.73 25.98 -11.95
N ARG A 182 -3.81 24.64 -11.91
CA ARG A 182 -5.06 23.90 -11.74
C ARG A 182 -4.81 22.66 -10.88
N ARG A 183 -5.53 22.54 -9.75
CA ARG A 183 -5.47 21.35 -8.90
C ARG A 183 -5.84 20.06 -9.63
N LEU A 184 -6.82 20.14 -10.54
CA LEU A 184 -7.29 19.00 -11.33
C LEU A 184 -6.19 18.33 -12.17
N GLU A 185 -5.14 19.06 -12.59
CA GLU A 185 -4.01 18.45 -13.30
C GLU A 185 -3.23 17.49 -12.40
N LEU A 186 -3.02 17.87 -11.12
CA LEU A 186 -2.40 17.00 -10.14
C LEU A 186 -3.29 15.80 -9.79
N ASP A 187 -4.59 16.02 -9.59
CA ASP A 187 -5.52 14.93 -9.23
C ASP A 187 -5.56 13.86 -10.35
N VAL A 188 -5.65 14.28 -11.62
CA VAL A 188 -5.60 13.34 -12.77
C VAL A 188 -4.26 12.61 -12.85
N ALA A 189 -3.15 13.29 -12.57
CA ALA A 189 -1.83 12.65 -12.54
C ALA A 189 -1.75 11.60 -11.42
N VAL A 190 -2.16 11.96 -10.19
CA VAL A 190 -2.20 11.06 -9.04
C VAL A 190 -3.08 9.84 -9.31
N ASP A 191 -4.29 10.04 -9.82
CA ASP A 191 -5.21 8.93 -10.11
C ASP A 191 -4.65 7.99 -11.19
N SER A 192 -4.05 8.56 -12.25
CA SER A 192 -3.40 7.77 -13.31
C SER A 192 -2.24 6.93 -12.77
N LEU A 193 -1.35 7.54 -11.99
CA LEU A 193 -0.20 6.85 -11.38
C LEU A 193 -0.65 5.80 -10.36
N ALA A 194 -1.70 6.08 -9.56
CA ALA A 194 -2.21 5.16 -8.55
C ALA A 194 -2.74 3.85 -9.16
N THR A 195 -3.23 3.89 -10.41
CA THR A 195 -3.62 2.69 -11.17
C THR A 195 -2.44 1.86 -11.67
N GLY A 196 -1.21 2.37 -11.57
CA GLY A 196 0.01 1.69 -11.99
C GLY A 196 0.52 2.10 -13.38
N LEU A 197 -0.04 3.15 -13.99
CA LEU A 197 0.50 3.71 -15.23
C LEU A 197 1.82 4.45 -14.96
N SER A 198 2.85 4.23 -15.77
CA SER A 198 4.04 5.08 -15.75
C SER A 198 3.72 6.51 -16.22
N PRO A 199 4.53 7.54 -15.87
CA PRO A 199 4.33 8.91 -16.37
C PRO A 199 4.18 8.98 -17.90
N ARG A 200 4.97 8.17 -18.62
CA ARG A 200 4.89 8.02 -20.08
C ARG A 200 3.57 7.40 -20.52
N GLN A 201 3.17 6.27 -19.93
CA GLN A 201 1.88 5.63 -20.25
C GLN A 201 0.68 6.54 -19.95
N ALA A 202 0.70 7.23 -18.81
CA ALA A 202 -0.34 8.16 -18.41
C ALA A 202 -0.48 9.32 -19.40
N SER A 203 0.63 9.94 -19.80
CA SER A 203 0.61 11.02 -20.81
C SER A 203 0.09 10.54 -22.17
N GLN A 204 0.51 9.35 -22.63
CA GLN A 204 0.04 8.76 -23.88
C GLN A 204 -1.45 8.42 -23.84
N TYR A 205 -1.93 7.88 -22.72
CA TYR A 205 -3.33 7.57 -22.49
C TYR A 205 -4.20 8.82 -22.52
N LEU A 206 -3.81 9.88 -21.80
CA LEU A 206 -4.51 11.16 -21.83
C LEU A 206 -4.49 11.79 -23.23
N ALA A 207 -3.37 11.72 -23.95
CA ALA A 207 -3.31 12.19 -25.33
C ALA A 207 -4.26 11.40 -26.24
N ALA A 208 -4.41 10.09 -26.04
CA ALA A 208 -5.35 9.26 -26.78
C ALA A 208 -6.81 9.60 -26.48
N LEU A 209 -7.17 9.83 -25.22
CA LEU A 209 -8.50 10.32 -24.84
C LEU A 209 -8.78 11.72 -25.39
N GLY A 210 -7.79 12.61 -25.34
CA GLY A 210 -7.89 13.96 -25.87
C GLY A 210 -8.17 14.00 -27.36
N ARG A 211 -7.63 13.05 -28.15
CA ARG A 211 -7.95 12.92 -29.58
C ARG A 211 -9.40 12.51 -29.86
N ARG A 212 -10.07 11.87 -28.89
CA ARG A 212 -11.44 11.35 -29.05
C ARG A 212 -12.51 12.23 -28.40
N THR A 213 -12.12 13.17 -27.55
CA THR A 213 -13.04 14.10 -26.90
C THR A 213 -13.13 15.40 -27.72
N THR A 214 -14.32 15.71 -28.24
CA THR A 214 -14.58 16.96 -28.94
C THR A 214 -15.37 17.91 -28.04
N GLY A 215 -14.83 19.09 -27.75
CA GLY A 215 -15.62 20.21 -27.19
C GLY A 215 -15.51 20.52 -25.68
N ALA A 216 -14.68 19.83 -24.90
CA ALA A 216 -14.40 20.19 -23.50
C ALA A 216 -12.92 20.55 -23.28
N SER A 217 -12.63 21.35 -22.25
CA SER A 217 -11.28 21.60 -21.76
C SER A 217 -10.73 20.29 -21.17
N PHE A 218 -10.23 19.41 -22.03
CA PHE A 218 -9.64 18.14 -21.63
C PHE A 218 -8.22 18.38 -21.08
N ILE A 219 -7.85 17.65 -20.03
CA ILE A 219 -6.50 17.74 -19.45
C ILE A 219 -5.53 16.97 -20.34
N LEU A 220 -4.65 17.71 -20.99
CA LEU A 220 -3.50 17.17 -21.71
C LEU A 220 -2.27 17.49 -20.89
N LEU A 221 -1.52 16.45 -20.54
CA LEU A 221 -0.26 16.55 -19.81
C LEU A 221 0.80 15.84 -20.64
N THR A 222 1.93 16.52 -20.86
CA THR A 222 3.11 15.89 -21.48
C THR A 222 3.75 14.90 -20.50
N GLU A 223 4.64 14.06 -21.02
CA GLU A 223 5.42 13.13 -20.18
C GLU A 223 6.26 13.88 -19.13
N GLU A 224 6.89 15.00 -19.50
CA GLU A 224 7.67 15.84 -18.58
C GLU A 224 6.78 16.45 -17.48
N GLU A 225 5.60 16.97 -17.86
CA GLU A 225 4.63 17.51 -16.91
C GLU A 225 4.11 16.43 -15.95
N MET A 226 3.88 15.21 -16.45
CA MET A 226 3.52 14.07 -15.62
C MET A 226 4.62 13.70 -14.63
N ARG A 227 5.90 13.70 -15.05
CA ARG A 227 7.03 13.45 -14.15
C ARG A 227 7.12 14.53 -13.06
N ASP A 228 6.94 15.81 -13.41
CA ASP A 228 7.00 16.89 -12.43
C ASP A 228 5.84 16.86 -11.42
N LEU A 229 4.62 16.53 -11.88
CA LEU A 229 3.49 16.30 -10.99
C LEU A 229 3.69 15.05 -10.11
N ALA A 230 4.30 14.00 -10.64
CA ALA A 230 4.67 12.82 -9.85
C ALA A 230 5.69 13.16 -8.75
N ARG A 231 6.74 13.93 -9.08
CA ARG A 231 7.73 14.42 -8.09
C ARG A 231 7.06 15.26 -7.00
N LEU A 232 6.13 16.13 -7.39
CA LEU A 232 5.34 16.91 -6.44
C LEU A 232 4.49 16.01 -5.53
N ALA A 233 3.80 15.01 -6.09
CA ALA A 233 2.96 14.08 -5.33
C ALA A 233 3.76 13.24 -4.32
N VAL A 234 4.92 12.71 -4.72
CA VAL A 234 5.84 11.98 -3.82
C VAL A 234 6.36 12.92 -2.73
N SER A 235 6.83 14.11 -3.10
CA SER A 235 7.38 15.09 -2.15
C SER A 235 6.34 15.54 -1.12
N GLU A 236 5.10 15.78 -1.56
CA GLU A 236 4.01 16.16 -0.65
C GLU A 236 3.60 14.99 0.25
N SER A 237 3.56 13.77 -0.26
CA SER A 237 3.28 12.58 0.56
C SER A 237 4.31 12.44 1.68
N LEU A 238 5.61 12.52 1.34
CA LEU A 238 6.71 12.48 2.31
C LEU A 238 6.67 13.65 3.29
N GLN A 239 6.23 14.84 2.86
CA GLN A 239 6.04 15.98 3.75
C GLN A 239 4.90 15.77 4.75
N VAL A 240 3.79 15.14 4.34
CA VAL A 240 2.73 14.74 5.27
C VAL A 240 3.26 13.71 6.25
N VAL A 241 4.06 12.73 5.79
CA VAL A 241 4.72 11.77 6.69
C VAL A 241 5.59 12.50 7.72
N ALA A 242 6.41 13.46 7.29
CA ALA A 242 7.25 14.27 8.19
C ALA A 242 6.43 14.94 9.30
N GLN A 243 5.26 15.50 8.98
CA GLN A 243 4.34 16.10 9.95
C GLN A 243 3.82 15.06 10.94
N LEU A 244 3.37 13.90 10.44
CA LEU A 244 2.88 12.81 11.30
C LEU A 244 3.95 12.30 12.28
N LEU A 245 5.20 12.17 11.82
CA LEU A 245 6.32 11.74 12.67
C LEU A 245 6.73 12.79 13.69
N ALA A 246 6.64 14.07 13.33
CA ALA A 246 6.95 15.18 14.24
C ALA A 246 5.94 15.29 15.40
N ASP A 247 4.66 15.03 15.12
CA ASP A 247 3.58 15.09 16.12
C ASP A 247 3.51 13.83 17.01
N ALA A 248 4.03 12.71 16.52
CA ALA A 248 4.06 11.46 17.26
C ALA A 248 5.16 11.46 18.33
N TRP A 249 4.88 10.84 19.49
CA TRP A 249 5.92 10.61 20.50
C TRP A 249 6.82 9.42 20.10
N GLY A 250 6.28 8.42 19.39
CA GLY A 250 7.01 7.31 18.82
C GLY A 250 6.22 6.57 17.73
N PHE A 251 6.93 5.79 16.92
CA PHE A 251 6.38 5.05 15.77
C PHE A 251 7.15 3.74 15.51
N GLY A 252 6.58 2.82 14.72
CA GLY A 252 7.23 1.56 14.32
C GLY A 252 7.70 1.59 12.87
N LEU A 253 8.79 0.87 12.57
CA LEU A 253 9.26 0.60 11.22
C LEU A 253 8.78 -0.77 10.76
N VAL A 254 8.38 -0.88 9.49
CA VAL A 254 7.98 -2.15 8.88
C VAL A 254 8.77 -2.37 7.60
N LEU A 255 9.44 -3.51 7.51
CA LEU A 255 10.21 -3.96 6.36
C LEU A 255 9.49 -5.16 5.74
N ARG A 256 8.83 -4.95 4.60
CA ARG A 256 8.06 -5.98 3.89
C ARG A 256 8.78 -6.40 2.61
N GLU A 257 9.10 -7.68 2.50
CA GLU A 257 9.53 -8.26 1.22
C GLU A 257 8.31 -8.47 0.32
N VAL A 258 8.39 -8.00 -0.92
CA VAL A 258 7.33 -8.06 -1.92
C VAL A 258 7.93 -8.68 -3.18
N THR A 259 7.47 -9.86 -3.54
CA THR A 259 7.86 -10.51 -4.80
C THR A 259 6.95 -10.01 -5.93
N ALA A 260 7.52 -9.46 -7.00
CA ALA A 260 6.75 -9.17 -8.21
C ALA A 260 6.32 -10.49 -8.87
N ALA A 261 5.25 -10.41 -9.68
CA ALA A 261 4.57 -11.54 -10.32
C ALA A 261 5.51 -12.61 -10.92
N PRO A 262 5.06 -13.88 -11.00
CA PRO A 262 5.87 -15.04 -11.43
C PRO A 262 6.46 -14.97 -12.85
N THR A 263 6.12 -13.93 -13.63
CA THR A 263 6.62 -13.74 -15.00
C THR A 263 7.99 -13.05 -15.07
N VAL A 264 8.45 -12.38 -14.02
CA VAL A 264 9.79 -11.76 -13.97
C VAL A 264 10.63 -12.51 -12.94
N TYR A 265 11.43 -13.46 -13.41
CA TYR A 265 12.41 -14.17 -12.58
C TYR A 265 13.33 -13.15 -11.89
N GLY A 266 13.22 -13.05 -10.56
CA GLY A 266 14.14 -12.30 -9.72
C GLY A 266 13.65 -10.95 -9.18
N ALA A 267 12.56 -10.34 -9.62
CA ALA A 267 12.19 -8.97 -9.22
C ALA A 267 11.49 -8.86 -7.83
N GLY A 268 12.24 -9.00 -6.74
CA GLY A 268 11.76 -8.70 -5.38
C GLY A 268 12.05 -7.25 -4.95
N TYR A 269 11.21 -6.67 -4.10
CA TYR A 269 11.42 -5.36 -3.47
C TYR A 269 11.27 -5.45 -1.96
N LEU A 270 12.01 -4.61 -1.24
CA LEU A 270 11.84 -4.34 0.17
C LEU A 270 11.07 -3.03 0.33
N ASP A 271 9.81 -3.12 0.69
CA ASP A 271 8.94 -1.99 1.00
C ASP A 271 9.11 -1.58 2.46
N VAL A 272 9.66 -0.39 2.67
CA VAL A 272 9.91 0.22 3.97
C VAL A 272 8.79 1.19 4.30
N ARG A 273 8.13 0.94 5.42
CA ARG A 273 6.95 1.67 5.88
C ARG A 273 7.12 2.13 7.31
N VAL A 274 6.33 3.13 7.68
CA VAL A 274 6.20 3.60 9.06
C VAL A 274 4.76 3.38 9.52
N VAL A 275 4.61 2.77 10.69
CA VAL A 275 3.34 2.75 11.41
C VAL A 275 3.35 3.84 12.47
N VAL A 276 2.39 4.75 12.43
CA VAL A 276 2.31 5.90 13.34
C VAL A 276 0.87 6.09 13.82
N TYR A 277 0.70 6.45 15.09
CA TYR A 277 -0.59 6.88 15.61
C TYR A 277 -0.80 8.36 15.31
N ALA A 278 -1.88 8.67 14.58
CA ALA A 278 -2.28 10.03 14.33
C ALA A 278 -3.80 10.16 14.24
N ARG A 279 -4.34 11.10 15.03
CA ARG A 279 -5.76 11.49 15.04
C ARG A 279 -6.71 10.32 15.29
N GLY A 280 -6.48 9.60 16.38
CA GLY A 280 -7.36 8.51 16.81
C GLY A 280 -7.15 7.19 16.07
N LYS A 281 -6.23 7.11 15.09
CA LYS A 281 -6.01 5.93 14.25
C LYS A 281 -4.53 5.59 14.11
N LEU A 282 -4.23 4.30 14.04
CA LEU A 282 -2.94 3.80 13.56
C LEU A 282 -2.92 3.87 12.04
N ARG A 283 -1.80 4.32 11.47
CA ARG A 283 -1.61 4.53 10.03
C ARG A 283 -0.34 3.85 9.60
N ASP A 284 -0.41 3.12 8.51
CA ASP A 284 0.68 2.37 7.89
C ASP A 284 0.97 3.06 6.57
N VAL A 285 2.10 3.74 6.51
CA VAL A 285 2.44 4.68 5.45
C VAL A 285 3.72 4.23 4.78
N HIS A 286 3.67 4.13 3.46
CA HIS A 286 4.83 3.80 2.66
C HIS A 286 5.84 4.96 2.66
N VAL A 287 7.13 4.62 2.80
CA VAL A 287 8.24 5.59 2.79
C VAL A 287 9.14 5.40 1.57
N VAL A 288 9.64 4.18 1.35
CA VAL A 288 10.55 3.85 0.23
C VAL A 288 10.49 2.37 -0.10
N ALA A 289 10.56 2.02 -1.38
CA ALA A 289 10.70 0.67 -1.91
C ALA A 289 12.08 0.48 -2.55
N LEU A 290 12.76 -0.61 -2.17
CA LEU A 290 14.13 -0.89 -2.57
C LEU A 290 14.19 -2.20 -3.38
N PRO A 291 14.79 -2.22 -4.58
CA PRO A 291 14.95 -3.46 -5.33
C PRO A 291 15.94 -4.42 -4.63
N LEU A 292 15.56 -5.69 -4.49
CA LEU A 292 16.37 -6.76 -3.88
C LEU A 292 17.16 -7.59 -4.89
N PHE A 293 16.97 -7.35 -6.20
CA PHE A 293 17.53 -8.15 -7.29
C PHE A 293 18.80 -7.58 -7.92
N GLU A 294 19.13 -6.34 -7.57
CA GLU A 294 20.38 -5.73 -7.97
C GLU A 294 21.52 -6.23 -7.07
N ARG A 295 22.76 -6.26 -7.57
CA ARG A 295 23.99 -6.64 -6.81
C ARG A 295 24.31 -5.60 -5.72
N ARG A 296 23.40 -5.37 -4.80
CA ARG A 296 23.48 -4.37 -3.74
C ARG A 296 23.77 -5.04 -2.41
N THR A 297 24.56 -4.37 -1.60
CA THR A 297 24.89 -4.81 -0.24
C THR A 297 23.83 -4.31 0.74
N ALA A 298 23.69 -4.99 1.89
CA ALA A 298 22.80 -4.52 2.96
C ALA A 298 23.11 -3.08 3.38
N VAL A 299 24.40 -2.73 3.45
CA VAL A 299 24.89 -1.38 3.75
C VAL A 299 24.34 -0.34 2.78
N ALA A 300 24.34 -0.62 1.47
CA ALA A 300 23.81 0.30 0.48
C ALA A 300 22.29 0.50 0.63
N LEU A 301 21.54 -0.56 0.93
CA LEU A 301 20.11 -0.48 1.17
C LEU A 301 19.79 0.34 2.44
N VAL A 302 20.49 0.06 3.55
CA VAL A 302 20.34 0.80 4.81
C VAL A 302 20.64 2.28 4.62
N GLN A 303 21.72 2.62 3.91
CA GLN A 303 22.07 4.01 3.65
C GLN A 303 20.95 4.79 2.93
N VAL A 304 20.21 4.13 2.03
CA VAL A 304 19.06 4.73 1.35
C VAL A 304 17.92 4.96 2.34
N ILE A 305 17.59 3.95 3.17
CA ILE A 305 16.56 4.06 4.22
C ILE A 305 16.88 5.23 5.15
N GLU A 306 18.11 5.30 5.64
CA GLU A 306 18.58 6.36 6.53
C GLU A 306 18.51 7.72 5.85
N THR A 307 18.94 7.83 4.59
CA THR A 307 18.92 9.11 3.85
C THR A 307 17.49 9.62 3.67
N VAL A 308 16.54 8.74 3.33
CA VAL A 308 15.13 9.10 3.19
C VAL A 308 14.53 9.50 4.54
N LEU A 309 14.76 8.72 5.59
CA LEU A 309 14.25 9.02 6.93
C LEU A 309 14.89 10.29 7.52
N ASP A 310 16.17 10.56 7.26
CA ASP A 310 16.85 11.78 7.69
C ASP A 310 16.30 13.02 6.98
N ALA A 311 15.95 12.90 5.71
CA ALA A 311 15.32 13.98 4.94
C ALA A 311 13.87 14.25 5.36
N VAL A 312 13.11 13.21 5.70
CA VAL A 312 11.71 13.28 6.18
C VAL A 312 11.66 13.77 7.62
N PHE A 313 12.42 13.16 8.53
CA PHE A 313 12.44 13.49 9.95
C PHE A 313 13.81 13.16 10.57
N PRO A 314 14.75 14.13 10.67
CA PRO A 314 16.12 13.89 11.12
C PRO A 314 16.27 13.22 12.49
N LEU A 315 15.27 13.35 13.36
CA LEU A 315 15.27 12.76 14.71
C LEU A 315 14.62 11.38 14.76
N TRP A 316 14.34 10.73 13.63
CA TRP A 316 13.61 9.47 13.55
C TRP A 316 14.22 8.39 14.46
N ARG A 317 15.56 8.29 14.52
CA ARG A 317 16.26 7.30 15.37
C ARG A 317 15.83 7.39 16.83
N THR A 318 15.48 8.58 17.32
CA THR A 318 15.04 8.79 18.71
C THR A 318 13.60 8.37 18.98
N ARG A 319 12.79 8.16 17.94
CA ARG A 319 11.34 7.94 18.03
C ARG A 319 10.88 6.54 17.57
N VAL A 320 11.78 5.74 17.00
CA VAL A 320 11.45 4.34 16.66
C VAL A 320 11.25 3.51 17.93
N LEU A 321 10.09 2.89 18.06
CA LEU A 321 9.73 2.01 19.18
C LEU A 321 9.87 0.53 18.82
N GLY A 322 9.77 0.17 17.54
CA GLY A 322 9.98 -1.20 17.11
C GLY A 322 10.25 -1.34 15.62
N ILE A 323 10.83 -2.48 15.25
CA ILE A 323 11.01 -2.92 13.86
C ILE A 323 10.19 -4.19 13.67
N THR A 324 9.42 -4.22 12.58
CA THR A 324 8.70 -5.42 12.14
C THR A 324 9.22 -5.85 10.79
N HIS A 325 9.50 -7.15 10.61
CA HIS A 325 9.99 -7.67 9.35
C HIS A 325 9.22 -8.89 8.85
N GLY A 326 9.08 -9.00 7.53
CA GLY A 326 8.48 -10.16 6.87
C GLY A 326 9.42 -11.36 6.75
N GLY A 327 10.75 -11.16 6.69
CA GLY A 327 11.76 -12.21 6.43
C GLY A 327 12.16 -13.06 7.65
N TYR A 328 12.82 -14.21 7.45
CA TYR A 328 13.34 -15.06 8.52
C TYR A 328 14.86 -14.90 8.66
N PRO A 329 15.39 -14.66 9.87
CA PRO A 329 16.80 -14.86 10.20
C PRO A 329 17.03 -16.36 10.43
N GLY A 330 17.39 -17.08 9.37
CA GLY A 330 17.95 -18.41 9.54
C GLY A 330 19.29 -18.32 10.26
N THR A 331 19.40 -18.98 11.41
CA THR A 331 20.70 -19.35 11.98
C THR A 331 21.45 -20.17 10.92
N GLY A 332 22.62 -19.70 10.51
CA GLY A 332 23.34 -20.25 9.37
C GLY A 332 23.66 -21.74 9.48
N GLY A 333 23.53 -22.44 8.36
CA GLY A 333 24.00 -23.81 8.20
C GLY A 333 23.69 -24.35 6.80
N GLY A 334 24.74 -24.65 6.01
CA GLY A 334 24.62 -25.49 4.81
C GLY A 334 24.68 -24.76 3.46
N ALA A 335 25.90 -24.58 2.94
CA ALA A 335 26.19 -24.01 1.62
C ALA A 335 25.77 -24.86 0.40
N ASN A 336 24.89 -25.86 0.54
CA ASN A 336 24.68 -26.90 -0.49
C ASN A 336 23.28 -26.95 -1.11
N SER A 337 22.48 -25.88 -1.01
CA SER A 337 21.22 -25.76 -1.78
C SER A 337 21.09 -24.37 -2.41
N ALA A 338 22.11 -23.98 -3.17
CA ALA A 338 22.23 -22.69 -3.85
C ALA A 338 21.32 -22.52 -5.09
N ALA A 339 20.09 -23.05 -5.08
CA ALA A 339 19.19 -23.00 -6.24
C ALA A 339 17.86 -22.26 -6.01
N SER A 340 17.64 -21.61 -4.85
CA SER A 340 16.47 -20.75 -4.66
C SER A 340 16.87 -19.31 -4.30
N THR A 341 16.59 -18.37 -5.20
CA THR A 341 16.86 -16.93 -5.04
C THR A 341 16.15 -16.30 -3.83
N GLY A 342 15.09 -16.94 -3.32
CA GLY A 342 14.37 -16.51 -2.11
C GLY A 342 15.14 -16.69 -0.80
N GLN A 343 16.20 -17.49 -0.78
CA GLN A 343 17.06 -17.65 0.41
C GLN A 343 18.09 -16.51 0.51
N ALA A 344 18.62 -16.05 -0.62
CA ALA A 344 19.58 -14.93 -0.68
C ALA A 344 18.93 -13.56 -0.41
N ALA A 345 17.68 -13.35 -0.79
CA ALA A 345 16.93 -12.13 -0.43
C ALA A 345 16.62 -12.07 1.07
N SER A 346 16.29 -13.21 1.69
CA SER A 346 16.01 -13.30 3.13
C SER A 346 17.23 -12.99 3.98
N THR A 347 18.43 -13.44 3.59
CA THR A 347 19.68 -13.12 4.32
C THR A 347 20.05 -11.64 4.21
N LEU A 348 19.83 -11.02 3.05
CA LEU A 348 20.06 -9.60 2.84
C LEU A 348 19.15 -8.73 3.73
N THR A 349 17.86 -9.06 3.82
CA THR A 349 16.91 -8.33 4.68
C THR A 349 17.27 -8.44 6.16
N VAL A 350 17.75 -9.60 6.61
CA VAL A 350 18.21 -9.82 7.99
C VAL A 350 19.41 -8.92 8.30
N GLU A 351 20.38 -8.85 7.40
CA GLU A 351 21.55 -7.99 7.56
C GLU A 351 21.16 -6.49 7.57
N VAL A 352 20.20 -6.08 6.72
CA VAL A 352 19.61 -4.73 6.74
C VAL A 352 18.98 -4.40 8.09
N ILE A 353 18.23 -5.34 8.68
CA ILE A 353 17.59 -5.15 9.99
C ILE A 353 18.64 -4.96 11.08
N SER A 354 19.67 -5.82 11.12
CA SER A 354 20.75 -5.72 12.12
C SER A 354 21.48 -4.38 12.04
N LEU A 355 21.77 -3.91 10.83
CA LEU A 355 22.40 -2.60 10.62
C LEU A 355 21.49 -1.43 11.02
N LEU A 356 20.19 -1.49 10.72
CA LEU A 356 19.21 -0.49 11.16
C LEU A 356 19.08 -0.47 12.69
N GLN A 357 19.02 -1.64 13.34
CA GLN A 357 18.99 -1.75 14.79
C GLN A 357 20.23 -1.10 15.41
N ALA A 358 21.42 -1.38 14.89
CA ALA A 358 22.66 -0.76 15.35
C ALA A 358 22.64 0.78 15.18
N SER A 359 22.14 1.28 14.04
CA SER A 359 22.00 2.73 13.80
C SER A 359 21.03 3.39 14.78
N ILE A 360 19.91 2.72 15.05
CA ILE A 360 18.90 3.16 16.00
C ILE A 360 19.47 3.20 17.42
N LEU A 361 20.14 2.13 17.88
CA LEU A 361 20.75 2.06 19.21
C LEU A 361 21.83 3.14 19.41
N ASN A 362 22.54 3.52 18.35
CA ASN A 362 23.54 4.58 18.34
C ASN A 362 22.96 5.98 18.01
N SER A 363 21.69 6.24 18.35
CA SER A 363 21.03 7.52 18.06
C SER A 363 21.76 8.72 18.68
N THR A 364 21.66 9.87 18.03
CA THR A 364 22.11 11.16 18.58
C THR A 364 20.91 12.09 18.77
N PRO A 365 20.63 12.57 20.00
CA PRO A 365 21.32 12.26 21.26
C PRO A 365 21.13 10.78 21.71
N PRO A 366 22.05 10.23 22.53
CA PRO A 366 21.91 8.89 23.06
C PRO A 366 20.75 8.81 24.05
N ILE A 367 19.97 7.73 23.98
CA ILE A 367 18.83 7.48 24.86
C ILE A 367 19.22 6.39 25.85
N ARG A 368 19.15 6.68 27.16
CA ARG A 368 19.37 5.70 28.22
C ARG A 368 18.20 4.73 28.31
N ASP A 369 18.51 3.47 28.64
CA ASP A 369 17.52 2.41 28.89
C ASP A 369 16.48 2.27 27.76
N ARG A 370 16.95 2.43 26.51
CA ARG A 370 16.09 2.37 25.33
C ARG A 370 15.50 0.98 25.16
N VAL A 371 14.19 0.92 24.93
CA VAL A 371 13.52 -0.30 24.46
C VAL A 371 13.27 -0.21 22.95
N LEU A 372 13.62 -1.29 22.25
CA LEU A 372 13.33 -1.47 20.82
C LEU A 372 12.68 -2.83 20.63
N TYR A 373 11.40 -2.84 20.28
CA TYR A 373 10.64 -4.06 20.06
C TYR A 373 10.92 -4.65 18.68
N ASN A 374 11.16 -5.95 18.61
CA ASN A 374 11.27 -6.66 17.35
C ASN A 374 10.07 -7.60 17.21
N THR A 375 9.29 -7.39 16.15
CA THR A 375 8.24 -8.34 15.78
C THR A 375 8.50 -8.87 14.38
N TRP A 376 7.92 -10.01 14.07
CA TRP A 376 8.18 -10.70 12.82
C TRP A 376 6.88 -11.23 12.21
N GLY A 377 6.87 -11.36 10.89
CA GLY A 377 5.72 -11.80 10.11
C GLY A 377 5.53 -13.32 10.16
N ALA A 378 5.20 -13.90 11.31
CA ALA A 378 5.06 -15.36 11.44
C ALA A 378 4.12 -15.99 10.39
N CYS A 379 3.01 -15.33 10.01
CA CYS A 379 2.16 -15.83 8.94
C CYS A 379 2.92 -15.98 7.62
N HIS A 380 3.73 -14.97 7.24
CA HIS A 380 4.52 -15.00 6.01
C HIS A 380 5.52 -16.16 6.02
N GLN A 381 6.15 -16.39 7.15
CA GLN A 381 7.13 -17.47 7.28
C GLN A 381 6.49 -18.86 7.27
N VAL A 382 5.40 -19.05 8.00
CA VAL A 382 4.63 -20.30 7.94
C VAL A 382 4.08 -20.53 6.51
N SER A 383 3.63 -19.47 5.82
CA SER A 383 3.22 -19.54 4.41
C SER A 383 4.33 -20.06 3.52
N ARG A 384 5.56 -19.55 3.66
CA ARG A 384 6.71 -20.03 2.87
C ARG A 384 7.04 -21.49 3.14
N ALA A 385 7.01 -21.92 4.41
CA ALA A 385 7.23 -23.32 4.77
C ALA A 385 6.16 -24.24 4.14
N LEU A 386 4.89 -23.82 4.16
CA LEU A 386 3.79 -24.54 3.53
C LEU A 386 3.89 -24.55 2.00
N SER A 387 4.25 -23.42 1.36
CA SER A 387 4.49 -23.36 -0.09
C SER A 387 5.54 -24.38 -0.50
N ALA A 388 6.69 -24.40 0.19
CA ALA A 388 7.77 -25.34 -0.08
C ALA A 388 7.32 -26.80 0.10
N PHE A 389 6.53 -27.08 1.14
CA PHE A 389 5.92 -28.39 1.34
C PHE A 389 5.04 -28.79 0.14
N TYR A 390 4.06 -27.95 -0.25
CA TYR A 390 3.14 -28.29 -1.33
C TYR A 390 3.81 -28.40 -2.70
N GLU A 391 4.81 -27.56 -2.97
CA GLU A 391 5.60 -27.60 -4.21
C GLU A 391 6.51 -28.83 -4.29
N SER A 392 6.93 -29.39 -3.14
CA SER A 392 7.76 -30.61 -3.13
C SER A 392 6.97 -31.89 -3.47
N LEU A 393 5.64 -31.89 -3.26
CA LEU A 393 4.81 -33.07 -3.44
C LEU A 393 4.59 -33.43 -4.92
N LEU A 394 4.74 -34.73 -5.22
CA LEU A 394 4.53 -35.30 -6.55
C LEU A 394 5.33 -34.58 -7.66
N GLY A 395 6.56 -34.13 -7.34
CA GLY A 395 7.42 -33.39 -8.26
C GLY A 395 6.82 -32.05 -8.70
N GLY A 396 6.04 -31.39 -7.85
CA GLY A 396 5.32 -30.14 -8.14
C GLY A 396 3.97 -30.34 -8.84
N GLY A 397 3.56 -31.58 -9.11
CA GLY A 397 2.30 -31.90 -9.79
C GLY A 397 1.04 -31.75 -8.92
N PHE A 398 1.18 -31.70 -7.59
CA PHE A 398 0.03 -31.70 -6.67
C PHE A 398 -0.88 -30.47 -6.83
N LEU A 399 -0.33 -29.25 -6.72
CA LEU A 399 -1.09 -28.00 -6.76
C LEU A 399 -1.81 -27.76 -8.11
N PRO A 400 -1.19 -28.01 -9.28
CA PRO A 400 -1.88 -27.96 -10.57
C PRO A 400 -3.12 -28.86 -10.62
N VAL A 401 -3.01 -30.11 -10.14
CA VAL A 401 -4.13 -31.06 -10.14
C VAL A 401 -5.26 -30.59 -9.20
N LEU A 402 -4.92 -30.09 -8.01
CA LEU A 402 -5.90 -29.52 -7.08
C LEU A 402 -6.69 -28.37 -7.72
N ARG A 403 -6.01 -27.45 -8.41
CA ARG A 403 -6.65 -26.35 -9.14
C ARG A 403 -7.56 -26.86 -10.26
N THR A 404 -7.16 -27.90 -10.98
CA THR A 404 -7.98 -28.54 -12.01
C THR A 404 -9.25 -29.17 -11.42
N VAL A 405 -9.18 -29.83 -10.26
CA VAL A 405 -10.36 -30.40 -9.58
C VAL A 405 -11.35 -29.31 -9.18
N ILE A 406 -10.87 -28.21 -8.59
CA ILE A 406 -11.72 -27.07 -8.21
C ILE A 406 -12.35 -26.41 -9.46
N ALA A 407 -11.55 -26.20 -10.52
CA ALA A 407 -12.03 -25.63 -11.77
C ALA A 407 -13.07 -26.52 -12.45
N TYR A 408 -12.91 -27.85 -12.40
CA TYR A 408 -13.87 -28.81 -12.95
C TYR A 408 -15.24 -28.67 -12.28
N VAL A 409 -15.28 -28.65 -10.94
CA VAL A 409 -16.54 -28.46 -10.21
C VAL A 409 -17.16 -27.10 -10.55
N ARG A 410 -16.34 -26.04 -10.60
CA ARG A 410 -16.80 -24.68 -10.95
C ARG A 410 -17.45 -24.62 -12.33
N GLN A 411 -16.98 -25.40 -13.29
CA GLN A 411 -17.47 -25.37 -14.67
C GLN A 411 -18.74 -26.21 -14.90
N ASP A 412 -19.11 -27.07 -13.95
CA ASP A 412 -20.32 -27.90 -14.03
C ASP A 412 -21.44 -27.36 -13.10
N PRO A 413 -22.47 -26.68 -13.65
CA PRO A 413 -23.55 -26.12 -12.86
C PRO A 413 -24.41 -27.17 -12.14
N GLY A 414 -24.49 -28.40 -12.67
CA GLY A 414 -25.21 -29.50 -12.03
C GLY A 414 -24.50 -29.98 -10.78
N LEU A 415 -23.18 -30.14 -10.85
CA LEU A 415 -22.35 -30.49 -9.69
C LEU A 415 -22.34 -29.38 -8.62
N LEU A 416 -22.31 -28.10 -9.03
CA LEU A 416 -22.40 -26.98 -8.09
C LEU A 416 -23.73 -26.97 -7.33
N GLN A 417 -24.84 -27.26 -8.01
CA GLN A 417 -26.15 -27.35 -7.36
C GLN A 417 -26.23 -28.52 -6.38
N GLU A 418 -25.64 -29.66 -6.72
CA GLU A 418 -25.67 -30.88 -5.90
C GLU A 418 -24.75 -30.78 -4.68
N MET A 419 -23.53 -30.27 -4.86
CA MET A 419 -22.47 -30.34 -3.85
C MET A 419 -22.22 -29.02 -3.10
N GLY A 420 -22.77 -27.92 -3.60
CA GLY A 420 -22.45 -26.57 -3.15
C GLY A 420 -21.19 -26.02 -3.82
N GLN A 421 -20.96 -24.72 -3.67
CA GLN A 421 -19.79 -24.04 -4.23
C GLN A 421 -18.52 -24.34 -3.39
N PRO A 422 -17.37 -24.60 -4.03
CA PRO A 422 -16.09 -24.61 -3.33
C PRO A 422 -15.82 -23.26 -2.64
N PRO A 423 -15.26 -23.24 -1.41
CA PRO A 423 -14.93 -22.02 -0.68
C PRO A 423 -14.12 -20.99 -1.49
N SER A 424 -13.15 -21.42 -2.29
CA SER A 424 -12.38 -20.54 -3.20
C SER A 424 -13.22 -19.82 -4.27
N VAL A 425 -14.40 -20.36 -4.62
CA VAL A 425 -15.30 -19.79 -5.63
C VAL A 425 -16.31 -18.82 -5.00
N ALA A 426 -16.71 -19.07 -3.76
CA ALA A 426 -17.61 -18.19 -3.01
C ALA A 426 -16.94 -16.87 -2.54
N ALA A 427 -15.60 -16.86 -2.47
CA ALA A 427 -14.80 -15.70 -2.08
C ALA A 427 -14.59 -14.65 -3.21
N ASP A 428 -15.22 -14.81 -4.38
CA ASP A 428 -15.10 -13.87 -5.50
C ASP A 428 -15.77 -12.51 -5.16
N PRO A 429 -15.09 -11.34 -5.19
CA PRO A 429 -15.58 -10.07 -4.64
C PRO A 429 -16.74 -9.40 -5.40
N GLY A 430 -17.28 -10.06 -6.44
CA GLY A 430 -18.22 -9.47 -7.39
C GLY A 430 -19.68 -9.43 -6.94
N ASN A 431 -20.08 -10.12 -5.88
CA ASN A 431 -21.48 -10.22 -5.45
C ASN A 431 -21.66 -9.75 -4.00
N ASN A 432 -21.73 -8.43 -3.82
CA ASN A 432 -22.18 -7.80 -2.59
C ASN A 432 -23.72 -7.85 -2.50
N ASP A 433 -24.26 -8.92 -1.91
CA ASP A 433 -25.53 -8.82 -1.20
C ASP A 433 -25.25 -8.22 0.19
N GLY A 434 -25.96 -7.13 0.51
CA GLY A 434 -25.71 -6.24 1.65
C GLY A 434 -25.93 -6.84 3.04
N GLY A 435 -25.03 -7.72 3.46
CA GLY A 435 -25.05 -8.36 4.77
C GLY A 435 -23.67 -8.49 5.40
N ASN A 436 -23.22 -7.44 6.08
CA ASN A 436 -22.38 -7.48 7.29
C ASN A 436 -21.24 -8.53 7.40
N SER A 437 -20.48 -8.78 6.33
CA SER A 437 -19.22 -9.53 6.41
C SER A 437 -18.04 -8.57 6.53
N SER A 438 -17.43 -8.53 7.71
CA SER A 438 -16.19 -7.81 7.99
C SER A 438 -14.97 -8.58 7.46
N THR A 439 -14.83 -8.70 6.13
CA THR A 439 -13.60 -9.21 5.53
C THR A 439 -12.60 -8.08 5.36
N TYR A 440 -11.67 -8.03 6.30
CA TYR A 440 -10.47 -7.20 6.29
C TYR A 440 -9.57 -7.64 5.12
N GLU A 441 -9.73 -7.02 3.95
CA GLU A 441 -8.78 -7.13 2.85
C GLU A 441 -7.53 -6.30 3.19
N SER A 442 -6.59 -6.97 3.87
CA SER A 442 -5.21 -6.54 4.10
C SER A 442 -4.29 -7.33 3.17
N VAL A 443 -3.37 -6.62 2.51
CA VAL A 443 -2.53 -7.04 1.39
C VAL A 443 -1.57 -8.20 1.69
N ASP A 444 -1.27 -8.46 2.97
CA ASP A 444 -0.46 -9.62 3.35
C ASP A 444 -1.23 -10.95 3.17
N LEU A 445 -2.52 -10.89 2.88
CA LEU A 445 -3.40 -12.05 2.96
C LEU A 445 -3.65 -12.76 1.64
N ASN A 446 -3.08 -12.44 0.48
CA ASN A 446 -3.44 -13.28 -0.69
C ASN A 446 -2.83 -14.69 -0.59
N GLU A 447 -1.62 -14.84 -0.06
CA GLU A 447 -1.07 -16.17 0.28
C GLU A 447 -1.69 -16.74 1.56
N HIS A 448 -1.87 -15.96 2.63
CA HIS A 448 -2.47 -16.46 3.89
C HIS A 448 -3.96 -16.78 3.77
N ALA A 449 -4.71 -15.95 3.04
CA ALA A 449 -6.09 -16.25 2.67
C ALA A 449 -6.13 -17.37 1.64
N ALA A 450 -5.17 -17.49 0.71
CA ALA A 450 -5.09 -18.68 -0.14
C ALA A 450 -4.87 -19.97 0.67
N TRP A 451 -4.02 -19.96 1.71
CA TRP A 451 -3.85 -21.13 2.58
C TRP A 451 -5.07 -21.39 3.46
N LEU A 452 -5.69 -20.33 4.00
CA LEU A 452 -6.97 -20.45 4.70
C LEU A 452 -8.05 -21.05 3.80
N VAL A 453 -8.14 -20.58 2.56
CA VAL A 453 -9.02 -21.11 1.54
C VAL A 453 -8.61 -22.54 1.16
N MET A 454 -7.33 -22.88 1.10
CA MET A 454 -6.86 -24.24 0.83
C MET A 454 -7.27 -25.22 1.93
N GLY A 455 -7.17 -24.86 3.21
CA GLY A 455 -7.68 -25.70 4.29
C GLY A 455 -9.20 -25.88 4.21
N LEU A 456 -9.94 -24.84 3.81
CA LEU A 456 -11.40 -24.94 3.60
C LEU A 456 -11.76 -25.78 2.35
N ASP A 457 -11.04 -25.60 1.25
CA ASP A 457 -11.25 -26.34 -0.01
C ASP A 457 -10.90 -27.82 0.18
N THR A 458 -9.78 -28.13 0.85
CA THR A 458 -9.43 -29.52 1.16
C THR A 458 -10.45 -30.16 2.10
N GLN A 459 -10.97 -29.44 3.11
CA GLN A 459 -12.08 -29.93 3.92
C GLN A 459 -13.33 -30.20 3.07
N TRP A 460 -13.70 -29.27 2.19
CA TRP A 460 -14.84 -29.45 1.29
C TRP A 460 -14.66 -30.65 0.34
N ILE A 461 -13.47 -30.82 -0.23
CA ILE A 461 -13.14 -31.99 -1.07
C ILE A 461 -13.25 -33.27 -0.25
N THR A 462 -12.73 -33.28 0.99
CA THR A 462 -12.85 -34.40 1.91
C THR A 462 -14.32 -34.75 2.16
N ASP A 463 -15.18 -33.77 2.47
CA ASP A 463 -16.60 -34.00 2.74
C ASP A 463 -17.36 -34.57 1.52
N LYS A 464 -16.91 -34.24 0.30
CA LYS A 464 -17.56 -34.65 -0.95
C LYS A 464 -16.79 -35.75 -1.73
N ARG A 465 -15.73 -36.32 -1.15
CA ARG A 465 -14.74 -37.18 -1.81
C ARG A 465 -15.31 -38.38 -2.56
N VAL A 466 -16.34 -39.03 -2.00
CA VAL A 466 -16.98 -40.20 -2.63
C VAL A 466 -17.64 -39.83 -3.96
N ARG A 467 -18.34 -38.68 -3.98
CA ARG A 467 -19.02 -38.18 -5.17
C ARG A 467 -18.03 -37.70 -6.22
N LEU A 468 -17.01 -36.95 -5.80
CA LEU A 468 -15.95 -36.45 -6.67
C LEU A 468 -15.20 -37.59 -7.36
N ARG A 469 -14.77 -38.60 -6.59
CA ARG A 469 -14.04 -39.75 -7.13
C ARG A 469 -14.86 -40.51 -8.18
N LYS A 470 -16.17 -40.68 -7.96
CA LYS A 470 -17.07 -41.31 -8.95
C LYS A 470 -17.15 -40.52 -10.27
N GLN A 471 -17.20 -39.19 -10.20
CA GLN A 471 -17.27 -38.33 -11.38
C GLN A 471 -15.93 -38.26 -12.13
N LEU A 472 -14.83 -38.07 -11.40
CA LEU A 472 -13.47 -38.01 -11.97
C LEU A 472 -13.08 -39.34 -12.65
N ALA A 473 -13.46 -40.49 -12.07
CA ALA A 473 -13.27 -41.79 -12.70
C ALA A 473 -14.08 -41.96 -14.01
N GLY A 474 -15.21 -41.25 -14.15
CA GLY A 474 -15.99 -41.20 -15.39
C GLY A 474 -15.32 -40.38 -16.49
N LEU A 475 -14.64 -39.29 -16.14
CA LEU A 475 -13.94 -38.40 -17.07
C LEU A 475 -12.68 -39.03 -17.66
N SER A 476 -11.90 -39.76 -16.86
CA SER A 476 -10.71 -40.48 -17.31
C SER A 476 -11.01 -41.52 -18.40
N ARG A 477 -12.28 -41.92 -18.56
CA ARG A 477 -12.75 -42.82 -19.64
C ARG A 477 -13.18 -42.09 -20.91
N SER A 478 -13.33 -40.76 -20.89
CA SER A 478 -13.90 -39.98 -22.01
C SER A 478 -13.00 -38.86 -22.56
N SER A 479 -12.00 -38.39 -21.82
CA SER A 479 -11.15 -37.25 -22.23
C SER A 479 -9.73 -37.65 -22.59
N THR A 480 -9.18 -37.05 -23.64
CA THR A 480 -7.77 -37.14 -24.07
C THR A 480 -6.88 -36.05 -23.47
N SER A 481 -7.38 -35.24 -22.52
CA SER A 481 -6.60 -34.13 -21.91
C SER A 481 -5.81 -34.57 -20.67
N ALA A 482 -4.58 -34.08 -20.58
CA ALA A 482 -3.43 -34.62 -19.86
C ALA A 482 -3.37 -34.40 -18.33
N THR A 483 -4.46 -34.49 -17.58
CA THR A 483 -4.38 -34.47 -16.09
C THR A 483 -5.41 -35.41 -15.47
N THR A 484 -5.06 -36.71 -15.42
CA THR A 484 -5.85 -37.71 -14.71
C THR A 484 -5.59 -37.58 -13.21
N VAL A 485 -6.64 -37.31 -12.43
CA VAL A 485 -6.58 -37.45 -10.97
C VAL A 485 -6.51 -38.94 -10.66
N ASP A 486 -5.34 -39.43 -10.29
CA ASP A 486 -5.08 -40.82 -9.97
C ASP A 486 -5.05 -41.08 -8.47
N ASP A 487 -4.88 -42.34 -8.08
CA ASP A 487 -4.86 -42.75 -6.68
C ASP A 487 -3.60 -42.27 -5.94
N VAL A 488 -2.51 -42.06 -6.69
CA VAL A 488 -1.28 -41.41 -6.19
C VAL A 488 -1.59 -40.01 -5.66
N TRP A 489 -2.36 -39.22 -6.43
CA TRP A 489 -2.78 -37.89 -6.00
C TRP A 489 -3.68 -37.93 -4.76
N TRP A 490 -4.60 -38.90 -4.68
CA TRP A 490 -5.48 -39.05 -3.51
C TRP A 490 -4.70 -39.38 -2.22
N VAL A 491 -3.70 -40.26 -2.30
CA VAL A 491 -2.83 -40.56 -1.13
C VAL A 491 -2.13 -39.30 -0.63
N ALA A 492 -1.53 -38.51 -1.53
CA ALA A 492 -0.92 -37.23 -1.17
C ALA A 492 -1.95 -36.23 -0.63
N PHE A 493 -3.16 -36.20 -1.20
CA PHE A 493 -4.24 -35.30 -0.79
C PHE A 493 -4.63 -35.48 0.67
N PHE A 494 -4.69 -36.69 1.21
CA PHE A 494 -5.08 -36.89 2.62
C PHE A 494 -4.07 -36.29 3.60
N VAL A 495 -2.78 -36.39 3.30
CA VAL A 495 -1.72 -35.74 4.09
C VAL A 495 -1.82 -34.21 3.94
N VAL A 496 -2.02 -33.73 2.71
CA VAL A 496 -2.19 -32.29 2.46
C VAL A 496 -3.40 -31.72 3.19
N HIS A 497 -4.52 -32.43 3.20
CA HIS A 497 -5.73 -32.04 3.91
C HIS A 497 -5.47 -31.91 5.42
N TRP A 498 -4.78 -32.88 6.01
CA TRP A 498 -4.38 -32.80 7.42
C TRP A 498 -3.50 -31.58 7.70
N VAL A 499 -2.45 -31.37 6.89
CA VAL A 499 -1.54 -30.22 7.05
C VAL A 499 -2.28 -28.89 6.86
N ALA A 500 -3.13 -28.79 5.84
CA ALA A 500 -3.85 -27.55 5.51
C ALA A 500 -4.87 -27.15 6.59
N THR A 501 -5.56 -28.12 7.19
CA THR A 501 -6.52 -27.84 8.28
C THR A 501 -5.83 -27.38 9.55
N ARG A 502 -4.70 -27.99 9.93
CA ARG A 502 -3.88 -27.52 11.06
C ARG A 502 -3.22 -26.17 10.81
N ALA A 503 -2.76 -25.94 9.57
CA ALA A 503 -2.26 -24.64 9.16
C ALA A 503 -3.34 -23.56 9.30
N ASN A 504 -4.60 -23.85 8.97
CA ASN A 504 -5.71 -22.92 9.18
C ASN A 504 -5.89 -22.54 10.64
N ASP A 505 -5.89 -23.53 11.54
CA ASP A 505 -6.01 -23.31 12.99
C ASP A 505 -4.88 -22.39 13.50
N ALA A 506 -3.64 -22.66 13.09
CA ALA A 506 -2.49 -21.81 13.38
C ALA A 506 -2.63 -20.41 12.77
N PHE A 507 -3.06 -20.28 11.52
CA PHE A 507 -3.26 -18.98 10.88
C PHE A 507 -4.37 -18.16 11.54
N TYR A 508 -5.44 -18.78 12.05
CA TYR A 508 -6.48 -18.06 12.79
C TYR A 508 -5.93 -17.36 14.02
N GLU A 509 -5.06 -18.03 14.77
CA GLU A 509 -4.43 -17.49 15.97
C GLU A 509 -3.28 -16.55 15.65
N LEU A 510 -2.42 -16.89 14.69
CA LEU A 510 -1.33 -16.03 14.24
C LEU A 510 -1.87 -14.70 13.70
N ARG A 511 -2.96 -14.71 12.92
CA ARG A 511 -3.57 -13.49 12.36
C ARG A 511 -4.14 -12.54 13.42
N LEU A 512 -4.29 -12.96 14.67
CA LEU A 512 -4.76 -12.06 15.71
C LEU A 512 -3.83 -10.86 15.87
N PRO A 513 -4.38 -9.64 16.03
CA PRO A 513 -3.56 -8.46 16.23
C PRO A 513 -2.80 -8.59 17.54
N ARG A 514 -1.60 -8.01 17.58
CA ARG A 514 -0.80 -7.83 18.79
C ARG A 514 -0.24 -9.12 19.43
N ASN A 515 0.10 -10.13 18.63
CA ASN A 515 0.83 -11.31 19.11
C ASN A 515 2.33 -11.01 19.28
N SER A 516 2.89 -11.28 20.47
CA SER A 516 4.34 -11.21 20.73
C SER A 516 5.10 -12.31 19.97
N ARG A 517 6.43 -12.16 19.85
CA ARG A 517 7.27 -13.19 19.20
C ARG A 517 7.15 -14.54 19.92
N THR A 518 7.17 -14.55 21.25
CA THR A 518 6.98 -15.76 22.06
C THR A 518 5.63 -16.42 21.77
N ARG A 519 4.53 -15.65 21.77
CA ARG A 519 3.22 -16.24 21.51
C ARG A 519 3.11 -16.79 20.09
N GLN A 520 3.74 -16.14 19.11
CA GLN A 520 3.81 -16.67 17.75
C GLN A 520 4.60 -17.99 17.69
N ALA A 521 5.72 -18.09 18.41
CA ALA A 521 6.50 -19.32 18.53
C ALA A 521 5.70 -20.43 19.23
N ASP A 522 4.93 -20.11 20.28
CA ASP A 522 4.05 -21.08 20.96
C ASP A 522 3.01 -21.65 20.00
N ILE A 523 2.33 -20.81 19.21
CA ILE A 523 1.34 -21.26 18.22
C ILE A 523 1.97 -22.17 17.16
N ILE A 524 3.19 -21.86 16.71
CA ILE A 524 3.92 -22.73 15.76
C ILE A 524 4.32 -24.04 16.45
N THR A 525 4.74 -23.99 17.72
CA THR A 525 5.09 -25.16 18.53
C THR A 525 3.89 -26.09 18.73
N GLU A 526 2.70 -25.54 18.98
CA GLU A 526 1.45 -26.30 19.08
C GLU A 526 1.23 -27.13 17.78
N MET A 527 1.42 -26.52 16.60
CA MET A 527 1.34 -27.22 15.30
C MET A 527 2.45 -28.28 15.13
N ILE A 528 3.68 -28.00 15.57
CA ILE A 528 4.82 -28.94 15.49
C ILE A 528 4.55 -30.18 16.35
N VAL A 529 4.06 -30.00 17.57
CA VAL A 529 3.76 -31.11 18.49
C VAL A 529 2.72 -32.04 17.88
N GLU A 530 1.66 -31.50 17.28
CA GLU A 530 0.67 -32.30 16.58
C GLU A 530 1.23 -33.02 15.35
N LEU A 531 2.11 -32.37 14.58
CA LEU A 531 2.78 -32.96 13.42
C LEU A 531 3.67 -34.14 13.84
N PHE A 532 4.46 -33.97 14.91
CA PHE A 532 5.37 -34.99 15.42
C PHE A 532 4.59 -36.20 15.95
N ALA A 533 3.52 -35.96 16.69
CA ALA A 533 2.68 -37.02 17.22
C ALA A 533 1.95 -37.80 16.12
N THR A 534 1.42 -37.11 15.11
CA THR A 534 0.65 -37.73 14.03
C THR A 534 1.50 -38.62 13.13
N PHE A 535 2.72 -38.18 12.84
CA PHE A 535 3.63 -38.88 11.92
C PHE A 535 4.73 -39.68 12.63
N ASN A 536 4.71 -39.75 13.96
CA ASN A 536 5.75 -40.38 14.79
C ASN A 536 7.18 -39.92 14.45
N ILE A 537 7.36 -38.60 14.27
CA ILE A 537 8.66 -38.00 13.94
C ILE A 537 9.58 -38.06 15.16
N GLN A 538 10.81 -38.52 14.96
CA GLN A 538 11.83 -38.67 15.99
C GLN A 538 13.02 -37.75 15.72
N LYS A 539 13.84 -37.48 16.75
CA LYS A 539 15.15 -36.82 16.55
C LYS A 539 16.04 -37.69 15.65
N GLY A 540 16.91 -37.05 14.88
CA GLY A 540 17.80 -37.68 13.90
C GLY A 540 18.89 -38.55 14.52
N GLU A 541 18.50 -39.66 15.14
CA GLU A 541 19.42 -40.69 15.64
C GLU A 541 19.38 -41.89 14.68
N GLN A 542 20.57 -42.32 14.23
CA GLN A 542 20.70 -43.58 13.51
C GLN A 542 20.63 -44.72 14.51
N THR A 543 19.55 -45.50 14.45
CA THR A 543 19.50 -46.82 15.10
C THR A 543 19.61 -47.88 14.01
N GLU A 544 20.32 -48.97 14.27
CA GLU A 544 20.59 -50.12 13.38
C GLU A 544 19.35 -50.96 13.03
N ASN A 545 18.18 -50.34 12.81
CA ASN A 545 16.94 -51.04 12.44
C ASN A 545 16.84 -51.25 10.92
N GLU A 546 16.24 -52.38 10.53
CA GLU A 546 16.06 -52.84 9.14
C GLU A 546 14.97 -52.06 8.35
N GLU A 547 14.15 -51.22 9.02
CA GLU A 547 13.10 -50.43 8.36
C GLU A 547 13.64 -49.16 7.67
N GLN A 548 13.12 -48.87 6.46
CA GLN A 548 13.53 -47.71 5.67
C GLN A 548 13.10 -46.40 6.33
N ARG A 549 14.11 -45.64 6.80
CA ARG A 549 13.97 -44.38 7.52
C ARG A 549 14.35 -43.20 6.62
N TYR A 550 13.55 -42.15 6.64
CA TYR A 550 13.83 -40.89 5.96
C TYR A 550 14.34 -39.86 6.96
N PHE A 551 15.19 -38.95 6.49
CA PHE A 551 15.81 -37.91 7.29
C PHE A 551 15.47 -36.53 6.73
N SER A 552 15.35 -35.55 7.61
CA SER A 552 15.14 -34.16 7.22
C SER A 552 16.38 -33.61 6.48
N PRO A 553 16.26 -32.52 5.71
CA PRO A 553 17.38 -31.92 4.98
C PRO A 553 18.68 -31.72 5.77
N GLU A 554 18.62 -31.27 7.02
CA GLU A 554 19.82 -31.13 7.88
C GLU A 554 20.03 -32.34 8.81
N GLY A 555 19.22 -33.38 8.67
CA GLY A 555 19.29 -34.59 9.48
C GLY A 555 18.83 -34.42 10.92
N LYS A 556 18.17 -33.31 11.26
CA LYS A 556 17.64 -33.04 12.62
C LYS A 556 16.54 -34.02 13.04
N PHE A 557 15.73 -34.46 12.07
CA PHE A 557 14.57 -35.31 12.32
C PHE A 557 14.54 -36.53 11.40
N SER A 558 13.84 -37.57 11.84
CA SER A 558 13.62 -38.78 11.07
C SER A 558 12.20 -39.31 11.20
N ILE A 559 11.73 -40.00 10.16
CA ILE A 559 10.42 -40.64 10.12
C ILE A 559 10.55 -42.03 9.52
N LEU A 560 9.80 -42.99 10.04
CA LEU A 560 9.67 -44.32 9.45
C LEU A 560 8.60 -44.28 8.35
N LYS A 561 8.86 -44.97 7.24
CA LYS A 561 7.87 -45.09 6.17
C LYS A 561 6.56 -45.73 6.65
N SER A 562 6.67 -46.71 7.55
CA SER A 562 5.54 -47.38 8.21
C SER A 562 4.63 -46.37 8.92
N SER A 563 5.18 -45.34 9.57
CA SER A 563 4.37 -44.32 10.26
C SER A 563 3.48 -43.49 9.32
N VAL A 564 3.96 -43.17 8.11
CA VAL A 564 3.12 -42.48 7.11
C VAL A 564 2.04 -43.41 6.58
N HIS A 565 2.36 -44.71 6.42
CA HIS A 565 1.38 -45.71 6.02
C HIS A 565 0.31 -45.94 7.10
N ASP A 566 0.71 -46.02 8.37
CA ASP A 566 -0.19 -46.19 9.52
C ASP A 566 -1.15 -44.99 9.63
N PHE A 567 -0.64 -43.77 9.44
CA PHE A 567 -1.47 -42.57 9.37
C PHE A 567 -2.59 -42.68 8.32
N LEU A 568 -2.30 -43.23 7.13
CA LEU A 568 -3.32 -43.43 6.09
C LEU A 568 -4.38 -44.44 6.53
N GLY A 569 -3.99 -45.48 7.27
CA GLY A 569 -4.91 -46.44 7.89
C GLY A 569 -5.85 -45.76 8.89
N ASP A 570 -5.30 -44.84 9.70
CA ASP A 570 -6.05 -44.09 10.71
C ASP A 570 -7.06 -43.09 10.11
N GLN A 571 -6.91 -42.69 8.84
CA GLN A 571 -7.89 -41.84 8.14
C GLN A 571 -9.19 -42.60 7.76
N GLY A 572 -9.23 -43.92 7.97
CA GLY A 572 -10.40 -44.75 7.83
C GLY A 572 -10.55 -45.46 6.48
N PHE A 573 -11.60 -46.29 6.38
CA PHE A 573 -11.77 -47.31 5.33
C PHE A 573 -11.67 -46.78 3.89
N PHE A 574 -12.16 -45.57 3.63
CA PHE A 574 -12.07 -44.98 2.29
C PHE A 574 -10.61 -44.78 1.86
N VAL A 575 -9.76 -44.23 2.73
CA VAL A 575 -8.37 -43.92 2.44
C VAL A 575 -7.54 -45.19 2.28
N MET A 576 -7.76 -46.15 3.18
CA MET A 576 -7.11 -47.47 3.12
C MET A 576 -7.37 -48.17 1.78
N ASN A 577 -8.61 -48.18 1.28
CA ASN A 577 -8.92 -48.76 -0.03
C ASN A 577 -8.23 -48.06 -1.21
N VAL A 578 -7.94 -46.75 -1.10
CA VAL A 578 -7.19 -46.02 -2.13
C VAL A 578 -5.72 -46.44 -2.10
N ALA A 579 -5.14 -46.55 -0.91
CA ALA A 579 -3.76 -47.01 -0.74
C ALA A 579 -3.58 -48.47 -1.20
N ASP A 580 -4.50 -49.37 -0.82
CA ASP A 580 -4.50 -50.78 -1.20
C ASP A 580 -4.72 -51.00 -2.71
N GLY A 581 -5.34 -50.03 -3.38
CA GLY A 581 -5.58 -50.06 -4.82
C GLY A 581 -4.37 -49.67 -5.67
N LEU A 582 -3.30 -49.14 -5.07
CA LEU A 582 -2.09 -48.72 -5.77
C LEU A 582 -1.12 -49.88 -5.99
N ASP A 583 -0.34 -49.79 -7.07
CA ASP A 583 0.81 -50.66 -7.25
C ASP A 583 1.83 -50.46 -6.12
N PRO A 584 2.43 -51.52 -5.55
CA PRO A 584 3.36 -51.41 -4.43
C PRO A 584 4.55 -50.48 -4.69
N GLU A 585 5.10 -50.42 -5.91
CA GLU A 585 6.20 -49.51 -6.24
C GLU A 585 5.74 -48.05 -6.33
N ALA A 586 4.52 -47.82 -6.82
CA ALA A 586 3.93 -46.49 -6.86
C ALA A 586 3.64 -45.98 -5.44
N LEU A 587 3.05 -46.83 -4.60
CA LEU A 587 2.80 -46.52 -3.18
C LEU A 587 4.11 -46.23 -2.44
N ASP A 588 5.16 -47.02 -2.69
CA ASP A 588 6.49 -46.81 -2.11
C ASP A 588 7.08 -45.43 -2.42
N LYS A 589 7.08 -45.03 -3.70
CA LYS A 589 7.59 -43.73 -4.14
C LYS A 589 6.81 -42.57 -3.54
N VAL A 590 5.47 -42.68 -3.49
CA VAL A 590 4.60 -41.62 -2.96
C VAL A 590 4.81 -41.44 -1.46
N LEU A 591 4.88 -42.53 -0.70
CA LEU A 591 5.16 -42.49 0.74
C LEU A 591 6.53 -41.89 1.03
N GLY A 592 7.56 -42.19 0.23
CA GLY A 592 8.88 -41.58 0.36
C GLY A 592 8.91 -40.07 0.06
N GLY A 593 8.19 -39.64 -0.98
CA GLY A 593 8.03 -38.22 -1.30
C GLY A 593 7.29 -37.46 -0.19
N ILE A 594 6.20 -38.03 0.34
CA ILE A 594 5.45 -37.48 1.47
C ILE A 594 6.32 -37.39 2.71
N SER A 595 7.05 -38.46 3.06
CA SER A 595 7.94 -38.51 4.23
C SER A 595 8.97 -37.37 4.18
N THR A 596 9.59 -37.16 3.02
CA THR A 596 10.57 -36.10 2.80
C THR A 596 9.93 -34.71 2.92
N GLY A 597 8.75 -34.51 2.33
CA GLY A 597 8.01 -33.24 2.43
C GLY A 597 7.62 -32.91 3.87
N VAL A 598 7.06 -33.87 4.61
CA VAL A 598 6.65 -33.71 6.02
C VAL A 598 7.85 -33.38 6.91
N LEU A 599 8.98 -34.06 6.72
CA LEU A 599 10.21 -33.77 7.47
C LEU A 599 10.78 -32.39 7.16
N SER A 600 10.77 -31.97 5.89
CA SER A 600 11.18 -30.63 5.49
C SER A 600 10.30 -29.54 6.11
N LEU A 601 8.98 -29.78 6.16
CA LEU A 601 8.03 -28.89 6.84
C LEU A 601 8.29 -28.85 8.35
N ALA A 602 8.47 -30.01 8.99
CA ALA A 602 8.76 -30.12 10.42
C ALA A 602 10.03 -29.36 10.81
N GLU A 603 11.10 -29.53 10.03
CA GLU A 603 12.36 -28.82 10.21
C GLU A 603 12.18 -27.31 10.06
N SER A 604 11.55 -26.88 8.96
CA SER A 604 11.28 -25.46 8.71
C SER A 604 10.47 -24.82 9.84
N LEU A 605 9.39 -25.46 10.31
CA LEU A 605 8.58 -24.94 11.41
C LEU A 605 9.37 -24.90 12.73
N THR A 606 10.21 -25.90 13.00
CA THR A 606 11.03 -25.94 14.22
C THR A 606 12.03 -24.79 14.24
N ASP A 607 12.71 -24.54 13.12
CA ASP A 607 13.61 -23.42 12.97
C ASP A 607 12.87 -22.09 13.19
N LEU A 608 11.65 -21.95 12.65
CA LEU A 608 10.78 -20.79 12.89
C LEU A 608 10.39 -20.60 14.37
N SER A 609 10.18 -21.70 15.11
CA SER A 609 9.84 -21.66 16.54
C SER A 609 11.03 -21.41 17.45
N ALA A 610 12.27 -21.54 16.96
CA ALA A 610 13.47 -21.37 17.75
C ALA A 610 13.58 -19.93 18.26
N THR A 611 13.54 -19.77 19.58
CA THR A 611 13.89 -18.51 20.23
C THR A 611 15.40 -18.31 20.11
N PRO A 612 15.90 -17.09 19.82
CA PRO A 612 17.33 -16.82 19.79
C PRO A 612 17.95 -17.24 21.14
N SER A 613 19.08 -17.94 21.06
CA SER A 613 19.80 -18.54 22.19
C SER A 613 20.19 -17.49 23.24
N GLU A 614 20.35 -17.92 24.49
CA GLU A 614 20.77 -17.11 25.64
C GLU A 614 22.13 -16.40 25.47
N GLU A 615 22.87 -16.64 24.39
CA GLU A 615 24.14 -15.97 24.08
C GLU A 615 23.97 -14.58 23.42
N ASP A 616 22.77 -14.22 22.94
CA ASP A 616 22.41 -12.89 22.39
C ASP A 616 21.89 -11.89 23.46
N GLU A 617 22.25 -12.11 24.73
CA GLU A 617 21.83 -11.36 25.93
C GLU A 617 22.33 -9.90 26.02
N ALA A 618 22.01 -9.09 25.01
CA ALA A 618 21.89 -7.64 25.16
C ALA A 618 20.42 -7.17 25.19
N ALA A 619 19.48 -8.03 24.76
CA ALA A 619 18.04 -7.78 24.88
C ALA A 619 17.52 -8.41 26.18
N THR A 620 17.27 -7.59 27.19
CA THR A 620 16.60 -8.03 28.42
C THR A 620 15.28 -8.76 28.09
N SER A 621 14.92 -9.78 28.87
CA SER A 621 13.66 -10.54 28.77
C SER A 621 12.40 -9.65 28.60
N GLU A 622 12.48 -8.38 29.02
CA GLU A 622 11.45 -7.35 28.89
C GLU A 622 11.25 -6.76 27.48
N ALA A 623 12.21 -6.92 26.56
CA ALA A 623 12.09 -6.52 25.15
C ALA A 623 11.27 -7.52 24.31
N ILE A 624 11.01 -8.71 24.87
CA ILE A 624 10.32 -9.82 24.22
C ILE A 624 8.79 -9.73 24.41
N GLU A 625 8.33 -9.22 25.55
CA GLU A 625 6.91 -9.01 25.84
C GLU A 625 6.44 -7.61 25.42
N LEU A 626 5.43 -7.57 24.55
CA LEU A 626 4.87 -6.32 24.05
C LEU A 626 3.93 -5.67 25.10
N PRO A 627 3.99 -4.35 25.30
CA PRO A 627 3.32 -3.66 26.41
C PRO A 627 1.83 -3.42 26.13
N PRO A 628 0.91 -3.52 27.10
CA PRO A 628 -0.53 -3.39 26.85
C PRO A 628 -0.91 -2.04 26.23
N VAL A 629 -1.76 -2.07 25.20
CA VAL A 629 -2.13 -0.87 24.41
C VAL A 629 -3.64 -0.63 24.30
N LEU A 630 -4.46 -1.63 24.63
CA LEU A 630 -5.91 -1.48 24.56
C LEU A 630 -6.43 -0.93 25.88
N PRO A 631 -7.53 -0.15 25.87
CA PRO A 631 -8.11 0.38 27.10
C PRO A 631 -8.45 -0.72 28.11
N GLN A 632 -9.03 -1.84 27.67
CA GLN A 632 -9.39 -2.94 28.57
C GLN A 632 -8.18 -3.66 29.19
N ASP A 633 -7.02 -3.61 28.53
CA ASP A 633 -5.78 -4.20 29.05
C ASP A 633 -5.11 -3.22 30.01
N LEU A 634 -5.05 -1.94 29.64
CA LEU A 634 -4.58 -0.86 30.53
C LEU A 634 -5.42 -0.72 31.79
N ALA A 635 -6.73 -0.95 31.71
CA ALA A 635 -7.63 -0.89 32.87
C ALA A 635 -7.36 -2.00 33.92
N ARG A 636 -6.61 -3.04 33.57
CA ARG A 636 -6.22 -4.13 34.49
C ARG A 636 -4.94 -3.81 35.25
N LEU A 637 -4.16 -2.84 34.79
CA LEU A 637 -2.93 -2.45 35.45
C LEU A 637 -3.24 -1.60 36.69
N SER A 638 -2.51 -1.85 37.77
CA SER A 638 -2.44 -0.94 38.91
C SER A 638 -1.70 0.35 38.53
N GLU A 639 -1.88 1.41 39.32
CA GLU A 639 -1.15 2.67 39.15
C GLU A 639 0.37 2.46 39.22
N ARG A 640 0.83 1.54 40.09
CA ARG A 640 2.24 1.17 40.19
C ARG A 640 2.76 0.49 38.92
N GLU A 641 2.01 -0.46 38.38
CA GLU A 641 2.39 -1.17 37.15
C GLU A 641 2.45 -0.22 35.95
N PHE A 642 1.53 0.73 35.86
CA PHE A 642 1.57 1.76 34.82
C PHE A 642 2.76 2.71 34.97
N SER A 643 3.09 3.17 36.18
CA SER A 643 4.30 3.99 36.39
C SER A 643 5.58 3.23 36.06
N VAL A 644 5.63 1.91 36.29
CA VAL A 644 6.75 1.06 35.82
C VAL A 644 6.82 1.04 34.30
N LEU A 645 5.67 0.90 33.62
CA LEU A 645 5.59 0.93 32.16
C LEU A 645 6.02 2.29 31.56
N LEU A 646 5.66 3.40 32.20
CA LEU A 646 6.14 4.73 31.82
C LEU A 646 7.65 4.86 32.02
N LYS A 647 8.16 4.41 33.18
CA LYS A 647 9.58 4.46 33.50
C LYS A 647 10.42 3.66 32.49
N ARG A 648 9.91 2.51 32.03
CA ARG A 648 10.53 1.70 30.97
C ARG A 648 10.79 2.48 29.68
N HIS A 649 9.94 3.46 29.35
CA HIS A 649 10.05 4.26 28.12
C HIS A 649 10.49 5.71 28.39
N GLU A 650 10.92 6.03 29.62
CA GLU A 650 11.18 7.40 30.08
C GLU A 650 12.19 8.13 29.19
N GLY A 651 13.25 7.44 28.77
CA GLY A 651 14.28 7.98 27.88
C GLY A 651 13.71 8.42 26.52
N GLN A 652 12.85 7.62 25.90
CA GLN A 652 12.20 7.94 24.62
C GLN A 652 11.11 9.01 24.79
N LEU A 653 10.33 8.91 25.87
CA LEU A 653 9.25 9.85 26.16
C LEU A 653 9.78 11.28 26.40
N ARG A 654 10.86 11.45 27.16
CA ARG A 654 11.46 12.77 27.46
C ARG A 654 12.03 13.50 26.26
N VAL A 655 12.32 12.80 25.16
CA VAL A 655 12.72 13.44 23.88
C VAL A 655 11.54 14.14 23.21
N SER A 656 10.31 13.79 23.61
CA SER A 656 9.08 14.16 22.91
C SER A 656 8.07 14.94 23.73
N LEU A 657 7.98 14.63 25.02
CA LEU A 657 7.01 15.15 25.96
C LEU A 657 7.74 15.98 27.02
N SER A 658 7.18 17.14 27.36
CA SER A 658 7.62 17.92 28.51
C SER A 658 7.21 17.22 29.81
N GLU A 659 7.85 17.59 30.93
CA GLU A 659 7.47 17.07 32.25
C GLU A 659 5.99 17.33 32.59
N GLU A 660 5.46 18.48 32.18
CA GLU A 660 4.04 18.83 32.33
C GLU A 660 3.12 17.85 31.57
N LYS A 661 3.52 17.43 30.36
CA LYS A 661 2.75 16.45 29.57
C LYS A 661 2.85 15.04 30.17
N LEU A 662 3.99 14.68 30.77
CA LEU A 662 4.16 13.41 31.48
C LEU A 662 3.30 13.34 32.74
N ASP A 663 3.28 14.41 33.54
CA ASP A 663 2.37 14.52 34.69
C ASP A 663 0.89 14.47 34.26
N THR A 664 0.55 15.15 33.16
CA THR A 664 -0.82 15.10 32.61
C THR A 664 -1.19 13.68 32.15
N LEU A 665 -0.26 12.96 31.52
CA LEU A 665 -0.45 11.55 31.12
C LEU A 665 -0.74 10.64 32.33
N GLU A 666 0.00 10.79 33.43
CA GLU A 666 -0.27 10.04 34.66
C GLU A 666 -1.63 10.41 35.28
N ARG A 667 -1.99 11.69 35.30
CA ARG A 667 -3.32 12.14 35.76
C ARG A 667 -4.46 11.59 34.88
N GLU A 668 -4.29 11.59 33.56
CA GLU A 668 -5.26 10.97 32.64
C GLU A 668 -5.40 9.48 32.89
N TYR A 669 -4.29 8.76 33.14
CA TYR A 669 -4.33 7.34 33.51
C TYR A 669 -5.10 7.09 34.81
N GLN A 670 -4.83 7.86 35.86
CA GLN A 670 -5.55 7.73 37.14
C GLN A 670 -7.05 7.99 36.97
N ALA A 671 -7.43 9.00 36.19
CA ALA A 671 -8.82 9.28 35.87
C ALA A 671 -9.46 8.13 35.06
N PHE A 672 -8.76 7.65 34.04
CA PHE A 672 -9.17 6.50 33.24
C PHE A 672 -9.40 5.25 34.10
N HIS A 673 -8.41 4.86 34.91
CA HIS A 673 -8.47 3.68 35.77
C HIS A 673 -9.65 3.75 36.75
N ARG A 674 -9.90 4.92 37.36
CA ARG A 674 -11.08 5.13 38.23
C ARG A 674 -12.40 4.96 37.48
N THR A 675 -12.51 5.47 36.25
CA THR A 675 -13.72 5.32 35.43
C THR A 675 -13.91 3.90 34.93
N ALA A 676 -12.85 3.18 34.58
CA ALA A 676 -12.90 1.81 34.05
C ALA A 676 -13.16 0.74 35.13
N THR A 677 -12.81 1.01 36.40
CA THR A 677 -12.99 0.06 37.51
C THR A 677 -14.34 0.19 38.22
N ARG A 678 -14.87 1.42 38.34
CA ARG A 678 -16.21 1.70 38.86
C ARG A 678 -17.30 1.19 37.90
N ASP A 679 -18.51 0.92 38.40
CA ASP A 679 -19.64 0.52 37.55
C ASP A 679 -20.13 1.70 36.70
N THR A 680 -19.45 1.90 35.57
CA THR A 680 -19.72 2.96 34.61
C THR A 680 -20.14 2.37 33.26
N GLU A 681 -20.69 3.21 32.38
CA GLU A 681 -20.92 2.87 30.97
C GLU A 681 -19.63 2.37 30.30
N LEU A 682 -18.48 2.99 30.64
CA LEU A 682 -17.18 2.62 30.11
C LEU A 682 -16.78 1.19 30.53
N LYS A 683 -16.91 0.82 31.80
CA LYS A 683 -16.61 -0.55 32.27
C LYS A 683 -17.44 -1.59 31.53
N ARG A 684 -18.75 -1.35 31.36
CA ARG A 684 -19.66 -2.23 30.62
C ARG A 684 -19.31 -2.30 29.13
N ALA A 685 -18.83 -1.21 28.53
CA ALA A 685 -18.37 -1.19 27.15
C ALA A 685 -17.05 -1.97 26.98
N LEU A 686 -16.07 -1.75 27.86
CA LEU A 686 -14.78 -2.43 27.85
C LEU A 686 -14.89 -3.93 28.10
N ALA A 687 -15.86 -4.37 28.91
CA ALA A 687 -16.14 -5.80 29.12
C ALA A 687 -16.58 -6.54 27.84
N LYS A 688 -17.05 -5.83 26.81
CA LYS A 688 -17.39 -6.40 25.50
C LYS A 688 -16.19 -6.46 24.54
N CYS A 689 -15.06 -5.85 24.90
CA CYS A 689 -13.85 -5.87 24.11
C CYS A 689 -13.02 -7.13 24.39
N HIS A 690 -12.37 -7.66 23.37
CA HIS A 690 -11.54 -8.85 23.44
C HIS A 690 -10.24 -8.63 22.64
N LYS A 691 -9.31 -9.60 22.67
CA LYS A 691 -8.00 -9.50 21.99
C LYS A 691 -8.09 -9.13 20.50
N LYS A 692 -9.14 -9.56 19.79
CA LYS A 692 -9.37 -9.23 18.37
C LYS A 692 -9.98 -7.83 18.11
N SER A 693 -10.29 -7.05 19.14
CA SER A 693 -10.98 -5.76 18.95
C SER A 693 -9.99 -4.72 18.38
N PRO A 694 -10.33 -3.99 17.30
CA PRO A 694 -9.39 -3.07 16.67
C PRO A 694 -9.08 -1.86 17.56
N PHE A 695 -7.82 -1.39 17.52
CA PHE A 695 -7.33 -0.30 18.39
C PHE A 695 -8.28 0.92 18.36
N THR A 696 -8.56 1.44 17.16
CA THR A 696 -9.43 2.62 16.96
C THR A 696 -10.82 2.45 17.59
N LYS A 697 -11.44 1.26 17.43
CA LYS A 697 -12.81 1.01 17.92
C LYS A 697 -12.87 0.92 19.44
N THR A 698 -11.85 0.33 20.06
CA THR A 698 -11.78 0.21 21.53
C THR A 698 -11.54 1.58 22.17
N TRP A 699 -10.62 2.38 21.63
CA TRP A 699 -10.35 3.72 22.13
C TRP A 699 -11.49 4.71 21.86
N ALA A 700 -12.30 4.53 20.81
CA ALA A 700 -13.49 5.35 20.59
C ALA A 700 -14.51 5.26 21.75
N LEU A 701 -14.50 4.17 22.53
CA LEU A 701 -15.38 4.00 23.70
C LEU A 701 -15.09 5.01 24.82
N THR A 702 -13.87 5.57 24.88
CA THR A 702 -13.51 6.61 25.85
C THR A 702 -14.08 7.98 25.50
N LYS A 703 -14.72 8.12 24.32
CA LYS A 703 -15.31 9.38 23.83
C LYS A 703 -14.32 10.56 23.86
N GLY A 704 -13.02 10.29 23.69
CA GLY A 704 -11.96 11.29 23.63
C GLY A 704 -11.56 11.91 24.98
N GLN A 705 -11.95 11.32 26.11
CA GLN A 705 -11.69 11.87 27.45
C GLN A 705 -10.22 11.81 27.90
N PHE A 706 -9.40 10.95 27.28
CA PHE A 706 -8.01 10.70 27.68
C PHE A 706 -7.06 10.78 26.46
N PRO A 707 -6.89 11.97 25.85
CA PRO A 707 -6.18 12.12 24.59
C PRO A 707 -4.68 11.84 24.67
N LEU A 708 -3.99 12.23 25.76
CA LEU A 708 -2.57 11.93 25.94
C LEU A 708 -2.34 10.45 26.25
N LEU A 709 -3.20 9.83 27.05
CA LEU A 709 -3.14 8.39 27.32
C LEU A 709 -3.40 7.58 26.04
N GLN A 710 -4.37 7.99 25.23
CA GLN A 710 -4.62 7.37 23.93
C GLN A 710 -3.43 7.55 22.98
N ALA A 711 -2.80 8.72 22.95
CA ALA A 711 -1.60 8.96 22.14
C ALA A 711 -0.40 8.14 22.61
N TYR A 712 -0.22 8.02 23.94
CA TYR A 712 0.78 7.14 24.55
C TYR A 712 0.58 5.69 24.09
N ALA A 713 -0.62 5.14 24.30
CA ALA A 713 -0.97 3.80 23.88
C ALA A 713 -0.88 3.60 22.36
N GLY A 714 -1.20 4.62 21.57
CA GLY A 714 -1.08 4.60 20.11
C GLY A 714 0.37 4.52 19.63
N GLY A 715 1.29 5.23 20.28
CA GLY A 715 2.72 5.08 20.00
C GLY A 715 3.21 3.68 20.34
N LEU A 716 2.88 3.14 21.52
CA LEU A 716 3.22 1.74 21.82
C LEU A 716 2.60 0.77 20.82
N ALA A 717 1.34 0.98 20.43
CA ALA A 717 0.62 0.15 19.46
C ALA A 717 1.28 0.14 18.08
N SER A 718 2.01 1.21 17.74
CA SER A 718 2.79 1.26 16.51
C SER A 718 3.98 0.31 16.48
N ALA A 719 4.46 -0.19 17.64
CA ALA A 719 5.52 -1.19 17.69
C ALA A 719 5.03 -2.61 17.32
N TYR A 720 3.71 -2.83 17.29
CA TYR A 720 3.07 -4.11 16.95
C TYR A 720 2.92 -4.33 15.43
N ALA A 721 3.73 -3.63 14.64
CA ALA A 721 3.39 -3.21 13.29
C ALA A 721 3.44 -4.31 12.21
N ALA A 722 2.34 -5.07 12.09
CA ALA A 722 1.92 -5.60 10.79
C ALA A 722 0.40 -5.78 10.63
N ARG A 723 -0.43 -5.72 11.68
CA ARG A 723 -1.79 -6.31 11.61
C ARG A 723 -2.97 -5.46 12.07
N ASP A 724 -2.75 -4.32 12.71
CA ASP A 724 -3.83 -3.45 13.21
C ASP A 724 -4.19 -2.30 12.25
N VAL A 725 -3.54 -2.23 11.07
CA VAL A 725 -3.77 -1.17 10.09
C VAL A 725 -4.41 -1.75 8.83
N ASP A 726 -5.58 -1.20 8.48
CA ASP A 726 -6.29 -1.41 7.20
C ASP A 726 -5.39 -0.97 6.02
N CYS A 727 -4.46 -1.81 5.58
CA CYS A 727 -3.76 -1.60 4.31
C CYS A 727 -4.67 -2.12 3.19
N LYS A 728 -5.51 -1.24 2.63
CA LYS A 728 -6.56 -1.60 1.66
C LYS A 728 -6.08 -1.77 0.20
N LYS A 729 -4.79 -1.63 -0.13
CA LYS A 729 -4.33 -1.54 -1.53
C LYS A 729 -3.08 -2.38 -1.81
N SER A 730 -3.29 -3.48 -2.54
CA SER A 730 -2.29 -4.49 -2.85
C SER A 730 -1.19 -4.03 -3.78
N LEU A 731 0.05 -4.46 -3.51
CA LEU A 731 1.19 -4.31 -4.41
C LEU A 731 1.22 -5.40 -5.50
N LEU A 732 0.55 -6.53 -5.25
CA LEU A 732 0.36 -7.59 -6.23
C LEU A 732 -0.63 -7.09 -7.29
N GLY A 733 -0.17 -6.98 -8.54
CA GLY A 733 -0.93 -6.43 -9.66
C GLY A 733 -0.30 -5.18 -10.30
N LEU A 734 0.81 -4.68 -9.76
CA LEU A 734 1.66 -3.74 -10.51
C LEU A 734 2.24 -4.48 -11.71
N SER A 735 1.70 -4.19 -12.90
CA SER A 735 2.35 -4.58 -14.16
C SER A 735 3.60 -3.71 -14.30
N LEU A 736 4.68 -4.12 -13.63
CA LEU A 736 6.01 -3.58 -13.86
C LEU A 736 6.45 -4.10 -15.23
N CYS A 737 6.05 -3.44 -16.31
CA CYS A 737 6.61 -3.71 -17.62
C CYS A 737 8.14 -3.46 -17.56
N GLU A 738 8.92 -4.31 -18.23
CA GLU A 738 10.39 -4.18 -18.32
C GLU A 738 10.85 -2.78 -18.77
N ASP A 739 9.99 -2.07 -19.52
CA ASP A 739 10.21 -0.68 -19.98
C ASP A 739 10.19 0.40 -18.87
N VAL A 740 9.89 0.04 -17.60
CA VAL A 740 9.84 0.99 -16.46
C VAL A 740 11.22 1.20 -15.80
N MET A 741 12.27 0.53 -16.29
CA MET A 741 13.66 0.91 -15.98
C MET A 741 14.09 2.16 -16.74
N GLU A 742 13.25 3.22 -16.75
CA GLU A 742 13.68 4.52 -17.25
C GLU A 742 14.82 5.03 -16.36
N ASP A 743 15.95 5.29 -17.00
CA ASP A 743 17.21 5.87 -16.48
C ASP A 743 17.02 7.31 -15.95
N ASP A 744 15.99 7.56 -15.15
CA ASP A 744 15.87 8.79 -14.37
C ASP A 744 16.89 8.65 -13.23
N VAL A 745 18.12 9.09 -13.51
CA VAL A 745 19.23 9.15 -12.55
C VAL A 745 18.79 10.06 -11.40
N LEU A 746 18.12 9.52 -10.39
CA LEU A 746 17.81 10.21 -9.15
C LEU A 746 19.09 10.33 -8.30
N ARG A 747 19.10 11.28 -7.36
CA ARG A 747 20.22 11.40 -6.40
C ARG A 747 20.45 10.11 -5.60
N LEU A 748 19.38 9.35 -5.37
CA LEU A 748 19.45 7.98 -4.91
C LEU A 748 19.33 7.09 -6.15
N THR A 749 20.46 6.67 -6.71
CA THR A 749 20.56 5.64 -7.77
C THR A 749 19.87 4.33 -7.38
N ALA A 750 19.41 4.25 -6.12
CA ALA A 750 18.81 3.12 -5.51
C ALA A 750 17.30 2.93 -5.78
N MET A 751 16.57 3.98 -6.14
CA MET A 751 15.09 3.97 -6.14
C MET A 751 14.53 3.85 -7.57
N ASN A 752 13.47 3.05 -7.74
CA ASN A 752 12.70 3.05 -8.98
C ASN A 752 11.64 4.15 -8.90
N PHE A 753 11.86 5.27 -9.61
CA PHE A 753 10.97 6.43 -9.56
C PHE A 753 9.52 6.11 -9.96
N GLY A 754 9.32 5.24 -10.96
CA GLY A 754 7.98 4.84 -11.40
C GLY A 754 7.21 4.05 -10.34
N LEU A 755 7.91 3.15 -9.63
CA LEU A 755 7.36 2.43 -8.49
C LEU A 755 7.02 3.39 -7.35
N GLU A 756 7.96 4.25 -6.95
CA GLU A 756 7.74 5.27 -5.91
C GLU A 756 6.55 6.18 -6.23
N ALA A 757 6.47 6.71 -7.45
CA ALA A 757 5.37 7.54 -7.91
C ALA A 757 4.03 6.82 -7.76
N THR A 758 3.98 5.53 -8.11
CA THR A 758 2.77 4.70 -7.98
C THR A 758 2.38 4.48 -6.52
N LEU A 759 3.35 4.11 -5.66
CA LEU A 759 3.11 3.82 -4.25
C LEU A 759 2.64 5.06 -3.49
N HIS A 760 3.32 6.19 -3.69
CA HIS A 760 2.92 7.48 -3.10
C HIS A 760 1.58 7.96 -3.65
N ALA A 761 1.32 7.84 -4.97
CA ALA A 761 0.02 8.20 -5.54
C ALA A 761 -1.15 7.40 -4.92
N ARG A 762 -0.95 6.11 -4.61
CA ARG A 762 -1.98 5.27 -3.98
C ARG A 762 -2.37 5.72 -2.57
N GLN A 763 -1.43 6.28 -1.82
CA GLN A 763 -1.64 6.81 -0.47
C GLN A 763 -1.90 8.33 -0.43
N PHE A 764 -1.67 9.04 -1.53
CA PHE A 764 -1.72 10.51 -1.60
C PHE A 764 -3.03 11.10 -1.08
N ASN A 765 -4.18 10.66 -1.60
CA ASN A 765 -5.48 11.20 -1.17
C ASN A 765 -5.75 10.93 0.33
N ALA A 766 -5.38 9.74 0.82
CA ALA A 766 -5.56 9.39 2.24
C ALA A 766 -4.66 10.22 3.18
N LEU A 767 -3.50 10.68 2.69
CA LEU A 767 -2.60 11.60 3.40
C LEU A 767 -3.09 13.06 3.27
N ALA A 768 -3.54 13.49 2.10
CA ALA A 768 -4.04 14.84 1.85
C ALA A 768 -5.29 15.16 2.70
N ASP A 769 -6.20 14.20 2.86
CA ASP A 769 -7.37 14.32 3.75
C ASP A 769 -6.96 14.65 5.19
N LEU A 770 -5.74 14.27 5.59
CA LEU A 770 -5.24 14.64 6.90
C LEU A 770 -4.95 16.13 6.97
N GLN A 771 -4.26 16.73 6.01
CA GLN A 771 -3.94 18.15 6.11
C GLN A 771 -5.19 19.06 6.13
N HIS A 772 -6.32 18.62 5.58
CA HIS A 772 -7.55 19.43 5.52
C HIS A 772 -8.30 19.57 6.85
N THR A 773 -8.29 18.57 7.73
CA THR A 773 -9.03 18.63 9.00
C THR A 773 -8.40 19.55 10.05
N ASP A 774 -7.13 19.96 9.91
CA ASP A 774 -6.49 20.93 10.81
C ASP A 774 -6.96 22.39 10.59
N SER A 775 -7.88 22.60 9.64
CA SER A 775 -8.36 23.94 9.27
C SER A 775 -9.80 24.27 9.67
N ALA A 776 -10.53 23.32 10.28
CA ALA A 776 -11.84 23.61 10.84
C ALA A 776 -11.70 24.12 12.28
N PRO A 777 -12.13 25.35 12.63
CA PRO A 777 -12.26 25.73 14.03
C PRO A 777 -13.28 24.78 14.70
N PRO A 778 -13.09 24.44 15.98
CA PRO A 778 -14.08 23.64 16.70
C PRO A 778 -15.42 24.37 16.61
N GLU A 779 -16.45 23.67 16.13
CA GLU A 779 -17.82 24.18 16.16
C GLU A 779 -18.10 24.64 17.58
N SER A 780 -18.26 25.95 17.76
CA SER A 780 -18.80 26.49 19.00
C SER A 780 -20.21 25.92 19.13
N THR A 781 -20.34 24.89 19.97
CA THR A 781 -21.62 24.49 20.52
C THR A 781 -22.19 25.71 21.23
N SER A 782 -23.10 26.40 20.54
CA SER A 782 -23.94 27.41 21.15
C SER A 782 -24.86 26.73 22.14
N SER A 783 -25.07 27.44 23.25
CA SER A 783 -25.78 27.04 24.45
C SER A 783 -27.26 26.79 24.21
#